data_AF-A0A944HYC3-F1
#
_entry.id   AF-A0A944HYC3-F1
#
_cell.length_a   1.000
_cell.length_b   1.000
_cell.length_c   1.000
_cell.angle_alpha   90.00
_cell.angle_beta   90.00
_cell.angle_gamma   90.00
#
_symmetry.space_group_name_H-M   'P 1'
#
loop_
_entity.id
_entity.type
_entity.pdbx_description
1 polymer ?
#
loop_
_entity_poly.entity_id
_entity_poly.type
_entity_poly.pdbx_seq_one_letter_code
_entity_poly.pdbx_strand_id
1 'polypeptide(L)'
;MRDETVQNKPVTVPEHLMSLGMESDPDHPDDTVGMEWWYVNFHAETAEGRPFSGFAAFFRVGEASAHGGVEHSHTLAAGWCDPQTGRYQQLTQLDGANLALIRQVLRNDRVYDPKLREALEDMVSDDRPPLPDLPLEGPVRLGLDPFVLCYGTDAEFRRDDEGSYRLRLRHPVEHFSMDLAFTPLRPAAWQGGGTVSGIGDDDEGMRYYSVTRLAVAGEITTVGVRHEFAHGIAWYDHEWGLAPVRAESGFAAEETAWDWCGLHLDNGWDVSAAVWSKVNVADGKSELRDRTSLVVSPDGTARTIDDYTLERGPVWTSLQTCNEYPLSWTLTSPSLGLDLTLQAAFARQEVRTVTIHRGFWEGRVHVSGRFGGRAVHGTGFVEVKPAQAIARMDQLMNPIAAETRRVISEFYPSTPSPQASLGFLGPGTEDLLSTVSHSEIHEALARPVLHVVEAAGKSWRPFAFIAVVEALGADSDPYRPLMAVVELLHTGSLIVDDVQDDAVLRRGRPAAHSVFGTATAINAGTATYFAFDRVLRGLELRPEVRLHAYELFCGVLRSAHAGQALDIRGRTRAMDEAVAAGSQETIGDHVLAVHRLKTALPVRALADLAATLADAQPAQRAALCDYFEALGLCYQISDDVFDLRGHVNGSGERLKEPGEDIRNGKVTYPLACAIELLPNGRAQELWRRVSARPRQPEEVAACIALLERSGGVDLALERARALINRNWNVLEPLLPNYPIKAMLRALGLFAAYRDAQLNG
;
A
#
# COMPACT_ATOMS: atom_id res chain seq x y z
N MET A 1 -36.00 -4.58 14.33
CA MET A 1 -37.20 -4.84 15.15
C MET A 1 -37.39 -6.35 15.20
N ARG A 2 -37.18 -6.97 16.37
CA ARG A 2 -37.70 -8.33 16.61
C ARG A 2 -39.22 -8.23 16.61
N ASP A 3 -39.88 -9.15 15.93
CA ASP A 3 -41.32 -9.34 16.08
C ASP A 3 -41.52 -9.93 17.49
N GLU A 4 -42.09 -9.15 18.43
CA GLU A 4 -42.20 -9.47 19.87
C GLU A 4 -43.20 -10.61 20.17
N THR A 5 -43.46 -11.51 19.23
CA THR A 5 -44.29 -12.69 19.43
C THR A 5 -43.55 -13.97 19.06
N VAL A 6 -42.48 -14.30 19.78
CA VAL A 6 -41.95 -15.67 19.80
C VAL A 6 -42.04 -16.18 21.22
N GLN A 7 -43.02 -17.06 21.45
CA GLN A 7 -43.14 -17.87 22.65
C GLN A 7 -41.84 -18.67 22.87
N ASN A 8 -41.40 -18.78 24.13
CA ASN A 8 -40.29 -19.62 24.61
C ASN A 8 -40.35 -21.07 24.08
N LYS A 9 -39.88 -21.30 22.87
CA LYS A 9 -39.43 -22.63 22.43
C LYS A 9 -38.03 -22.85 23.00
N PRO A 10 -37.74 -23.99 23.65
CA PRO A 10 -36.38 -24.32 24.03
C PRO A 10 -35.53 -24.42 22.75
N VAL A 11 -34.47 -23.61 22.70
CA VAL A 11 -33.46 -23.63 21.64
C VAL A 11 -32.80 -25.00 21.65
N THR A 12 -32.83 -25.71 20.52
CA THR A 12 -32.20 -27.03 20.40
C THR A 12 -30.77 -26.85 19.94
N VAL A 13 -29.79 -27.20 20.78
CA VAL A 13 -28.36 -27.17 20.42
C VAL A 13 -28.06 -28.37 19.52
N PRO A 14 -27.51 -28.17 18.30
CA PRO A 14 -27.10 -29.25 17.40
C PRO A 14 -26.13 -30.24 18.05
N GLU A 15 -26.19 -31.51 17.64
CA GLU A 15 -25.36 -32.59 18.19
C GLU A 15 -23.85 -32.29 18.09
N HIS A 16 -23.39 -31.72 16.97
CA HIS A 16 -21.98 -31.38 16.78
C HIS A 16 -21.50 -30.23 17.68
N LEU A 17 -22.41 -29.41 18.22
CA LEU A 17 -22.11 -28.30 19.15
C LEU A 17 -22.24 -28.71 20.62
N MET A 18 -22.92 -29.81 20.93
CA MET A 18 -23.08 -30.30 22.31
C MET A 18 -21.74 -30.60 23.00
N SER A 19 -20.69 -30.90 22.23
CA SER A 19 -19.32 -31.10 22.74
C SER A 19 -18.76 -29.89 23.47
N LEU A 20 -19.27 -28.69 23.19
CA LEU A 20 -18.84 -27.45 23.83
C LEU A 20 -19.39 -27.28 25.25
N GLY A 21 -20.39 -28.08 25.63
CA GLY A 21 -20.97 -28.07 26.99
C GLY A 21 -21.71 -26.78 27.36
N MET A 22 -22.18 -26.02 26.37
CA MET A 22 -22.90 -24.76 26.58
C MET A 22 -24.39 -24.97 26.85
N GLU A 23 -24.96 -24.14 27.72
CA GLU A 23 -26.40 -24.16 28.06
C GLU A 23 -27.28 -23.52 26.97
N SER A 24 -26.67 -22.75 26.07
CA SER A 24 -27.31 -22.09 24.93
C SER A 24 -26.54 -22.38 23.66
N ASP A 25 -27.22 -22.23 22.53
CA ASP A 25 -26.61 -22.45 21.23
C ASP A 25 -25.48 -21.44 20.99
N PRO A 26 -24.23 -21.91 20.82
CA PRO A 26 -23.10 -21.00 20.73
C PRO A 26 -23.14 -20.16 19.46
N ASP A 27 -23.81 -20.58 18.38
CA ASP A 27 -23.91 -19.77 17.16
C ASP A 27 -24.78 -18.52 17.34
N HIS A 28 -25.58 -18.46 18.41
CA HIS A 28 -26.48 -17.33 18.60
C HIS A 28 -25.72 -16.03 18.86
N PRO A 29 -26.14 -14.92 18.23
CA PRO A 29 -25.56 -13.62 18.47
C PRO A 29 -25.65 -13.19 19.92
N ASP A 30 -24.56 -12.61 20.43
CA ASP A 30 -24.50 -12.02 21.77
C ASP A 30 -24.69 -10.49 21.70
N ASP A 31 -25.87 -10.02 22.08
CA ASP A 31 -26.20 -8.59 22.05
C ASP A 31 -25.45 -7.77 23.14
N THR A 32 -24.61 -8.42 23.97
CA THR A 32 -23.88 -7.77 25.08
C THR A 32 -22.40 -7.50 24.78
N VAL A 33 -21.86 -8.09 23.72
CA VAL A 33 -20.43 -8.01 23.40
C VAL A 33 -20.11 -6.92 22.37
N GLY A 34 -18.89 -6.39 22.45
CA GLY A 34 -18.40 -5.34 21.56
C GLY A 34 -17.97 -5.83 20.18
N MET A 35 -17.59 -7.10 20.04
CA MET A 35 -17.18 -7.65 18.75
C MET A 35 -17.59 -9.11 18.62
N GLU A 36 -18.08 -9.47 17.44
CA GLU A 36 -18.49 -10.83 17.13
C GLU A 36 -18.45 -11.08 15.61
N TRP A 37 -18.03 -12.29 15.21
CA TRP A 37 -18.08 -12.70 13.81
C TRP A 37 -18.26 -14.21 13.60
N TRP A 38 -18.96 -14.53 12.52
CA TRP A 38 -19.06 -15.89 11.99
C TRP A 38 -18.24 -15.98 10.71
N TYR A 39 -17.41 -17.00 10.62
CA TYR A 39 -16.47 -17.17 9.54
C TYR A 39 -16.53 -18.58 8.97
N VAL A 40 -16.54 -18.70 7.65
CA VAL A 40 -16.41 -19.98 6.97
C VAL A 40 -15.41 -19.84 5.83
N ASN A 41 -14.49 -20.78 5.70
CA ASN A 41 -13.67 -20.95 4.50
C ASN A 41 -13.85 -22.33 3.90
N PHE A 42 -13.46 -22.48 2.64
CA PHE A 42 -13.54 -23.74 1.92
C PHE A 42 -12.43 -23.94 0.90
N HIS A 43 -12.20 -25.21 0.59
CA HIS A 43 -11.43 -25.71 -0.53
C HIS A 43 -12.26 -26.75 -1.27
N ALA A 44 -12.56 -26.51 -2.54
CA ALA A 44 -13.38 -27.40 -3.35
C ALA A 44 -12.77 -27.60 -4.74
N GLU A 45 -13.11 -28.72 -5.37
CA GLU A 45 -12.65 -29.04 -6.72
C GLU A 45 -13.85 -29.37 -7.61
N THR A 46 -13.80 -28.88 -8.84
CA THR A 46 -14.77 -29.26 -9.88
C THR A 46 -14.59 -30.72 -10.29
N ALA A 47 -15.56 -31.28 -11.00
CA ALA A 47 -15.46 -32.65 -11.54
C ALA A 47 -14.24 -32.83 -12.46
N GLU A 48 -13.79 -31.76 -13.12
CA GLU A 48 -12.61 -31.72 -13.98
C GLU A 48 -11.28 -31.52 -13.21
N GLY A 49 -11.32 -31.41 -11.88
CA GLY A 49 -10.13 -31.25 -11.03
C GLY A 49 -9.61 -29.82 -10.94
N ARG A 50 -10.40 -28.80 -11.34
CA ARG A 50 -10.03 -27.39 -11.15
C ARG A 50 -10.29 -26.97 -9.69
N PRO A 51 -9.29 -26.46 -8.96
CA PRO A 51 -9.43 -26.08 -7.57
C PRO A 51 -10.00 -24.66 -7.39
N PHE A 52 -10.81 -24.50 -6.36
CA PHE A 52 -11.29 -23.22 -5.86
C PHE A 52 -11.14 -23.19 -4.34
N SER A 53 -10.86 -22.01 -3.80
CA SER A 53 -11.03 -21.74 -2.38
C SER A 53 -11.79 -20.45 -2.19
N GLY A 54 -12.36 -20.23 -1.01
CA GLY A 54 -12.98 -18.96 -0.67
C GLY A 54 -13.37 -18.89 0.78
N PHE A 55 -13.89 -17.74 1.17
CA PHE A 55 -14.36 -17.48 2.53
C PHE A 55 -15.56 -16.54 2.54
N ALA A 56 -16.28 -16.54 3.66
CA ALA A 56 -17.27 -15.54 4.00
C ALA A 56 -17.25 -15.29 5.52
N ALA A 57 -17.29 -14.01 5.89
CA ALA A 57 -17.18 -13.51 7.25
C ALA A 57 -18.28 -12.48 7.50
N PHE A 58 -19.05 -12.68 8.56
CA PHE A 58 -20.18 -11.84 8.97
C PHE A 58 -19.83 -11.15 10.29
N PHE A 59 -19.36 -9.91 10.21
CA PHE A 59 -18.88 -9.14 11.35
C PHE A 59 -19.97 -8.24 11.93
N ARG A 60 -19.97 -8.13 13.25
CA ARG A 60 -20.63 -7.05 13.97
C ARG A 60 -19.68 -6.36 14.94
N VAL A 61 -19.78 -5.04 15.00
CA VAL A 61 -19.03 -4.19 15.93
C VAL A 61 -20.01 -3.37 16.73
N GLY A 62 -20.03 -3.61 18.04
CA GLY A 62 -20.90 -2.99 19.02
C GLY A 62 -20.32 -1.69 19.57
N GLU A 63 -21.08 -0.62 19.50
CA GLU A 63 -20.79 0.66 20.16
C GLU A 63 -21.64 0.79 21.44
N ALA A 64 -21.05 1.34 22.51
CA ALA A 64 -21.78 1.62 23.73
C ALA A 64 -22.82 2.73 23.49
N SER A 65 -24.11 2.42 23.66
CA SER A 65 -25.18 3.39 23.47
C SER A 65 -25.31 4.36 24.65
N ALA A 66 -25.62 5.63 24.35
CA ALA A 66 -25.88 6.66 25.37
C ALA A 66 -27.07 6.34 26.29
N HIS A 67 -27.96 5.43 25.86
CA HIS A 67 -29.14 4.99 26.61
C HIS A 67 -28.94 3.67 27.35
N GLY A 68 -27.72 3.11 27.34
CA GLY A 68 -27.40 1.79 27.87
C GLY A 68 -27.65 0.68 26.85
N GLY A 69 -26.80 -0.35 26.87
CA GLY A 69 -26.79 -1.43 25.88
C GLY A 69 -25.74 -1.21 24.78
N VAL A 70 -25.75 -2.10 23.79
CA VAL A 70 -24.79 -2.14 22.67
C VAL A 70 -25.56 -1.99 21.35
N GLU A 71 -25.12 -1.07 20.52
CA GLU A 71 -25.64 -0.90 19.15
C GLU A 71 -24.62 -1.45 18.15
N HIS A 72 -25.01 -2.49 17.42
CA HIS A 72 -24.11 -3.15 16.46
C HIS A 72 -24.22 -2.54 15.06
N SER A 73 -23.05 -2.26 14.50
CA SER A 73 -22.83 -2.03 13.07
C SER A 73 -22.33 -3.31 12.40
N HIS A 74 -22.50 -3.44 11.09
CA HIS A 74 -22.29 -4.71 10.39
C HIS A 74 -21.36 -4.59 9.17
N THR A 75 -20.52 -5.60 8.98
CA THR A 75 -19.69 -5.77 7.79
C THR A 75 -19.79 -7.20 7.27
N LEU A 76 -20.01 -7.38 5.98
CA LEU A 76 -19.81 -8.66 5.28
C LEU A 76 -18.46 -8.59 4.56
N ALA A 77 -17.56 -9.55 4.78
CA ALA A 77 -16.39 -9.75 3.95
C ALA A 77 -16.42 -11.15 3.35
N ALA A 78 -16.16 -11.30 2.06
CA ALA A 78 -16.12 -12.58 1.40
C ALA A 78 -15.16 -12.55 0.23
N GLY A 79 -14.74 -13.71 -0.24
CA GLY A 79 -13.89 -13.78 -1.41
C GLY A 79 -13.69 -15.20 -1.92
N TRP A 80 -13.13 -15.29 -3.11
CA TRP A 80 -12.70 -16.57 -3.67
C TRP A 80 -11.40 -16.41 -4.44
N CYS A 81 -10.69 -17.54 -4.56
CA CYS A 81 -9.49 -17.66 -5.35
C CYS A 81 -9.51 -18.91 -6.24
N ASP A 82 -8.88 -18.77 -7.40
CA ASP A 82 -8.52 -19.87 -8.29
C ASP A 82 -6.99 -19.97 -8.34
N PRO A 83 -6.41 -20.94 -7.61
CA PRO A 83 -4.97 -21.17 -7.55
C PRO A 83 -4.33 -21.47 -8.91
N GLN A 84 -5.08 -21.99 -9.88
CA GLN A 84 -4.55 -22.36 -11.19
C GLN A 84 -4.30 -21.12 -12.05
N THR A 85 -5.14 -20.08 -11.91
CA THR A 85 -5.03 -18.84 -12.67
C THR A 85 -4.42 -17.69 -11.88
N GLY A 86 -4.26 -17.84 -10.56
CA GLY A 86 -3.82 -16.76 -9.67
C GLY A 86 -4.87 -15.66 -9.50
N ARG A 87 -6.14 -15.96 -9.78
CA ARG A 87 -7.23 -14.99 -9.69
C ARG A 87 -7.80 -14.95 -8.28
N TYR A 88 -7.99 -13.74 -7.77
CA TYR A 88 -8.64 -13.46 -6.49
C TYR A 88 -9.74 -12.41 -6.69
N GLN A 89 -10.87 -12.58 -6.00
CA GLN A 89 -11.95 -11.60 -5.97
C GLN A 89 -12.47 -11.49 -4.55
N GLN A 90 -12.59 -10.25 -4.06
CA GLN A 90 -13.17 -9.92 -2.78
C GLN A 90 -14.56 -9.28 -2.96
N LEU A 91 -15.36 -9.32 -1.91
CA LEU A 91 -16.56 -8.55 -1.67
C LEU A 91 -16.46 -8.07 -0.22
N THR A 92 -16.54 -6.77 -0.01
CA THR A 92 -16.73 -6.23 1.33
C THR A 92 -17.90 -5.26 1.31
N GLN A 93 -18.85 -5.43 2.21
CA GLN A 93 -20.03 -4.57 2.34
C GLN A 93 -20.18 -4.05 3.76
N LEU A 94 -20.44 -2.75 3.90
CA LEU A 94 -20.60 -2.08 5.19
C LEU A 94 -21.98 -1.44 5.26
N ASP A 95 -22.63 -1.54 6.42
CA ASP A 95 -23.81 -0.72 6.68
C ASP A 95 -23.44 0.74 7.02
N GLY A 96 -24.44 1.62 6.97
CA GLY A 96 -24.23 3.05 7.24
C GLY A 96 -23.77 3.34 8.68
N ALA A 97 -24.10 2.47 9.63
CA ALA A 97 -23.65 2.61 11.01
C ALA A 97 -22.14 2.35 11.13
N ASN A 98 -21.60 1.36 10.42
CA ASN A 98 -20.18 1.04 10.43
C ASN A 98 -19.37 2.17 9.79
N LEU A 99 -19.84 2.70 8.65
CA LEU A 99 -19.21 3.84 8.00
C LEU A 99 -19.22 5.09 8.90
N ALA A 100 -20.33 5.34 9.61
CA ALA A 100 -20.42 6.45 10.57
C ALA A 100 -19.44 6.29 11.73
N LEU A 101 -19.29 5.07 12.27
CA LEU A 101 -18.30 4.76 13.31
C LEU A 101 -16.87 5.05 12.82
N ILE A 102 -16.51 4.59 11.62
CA ILE A 102 -15.18 4.83 11.01
C ILE A 102 -14.90 6.34 10.89
N ARG A 103 -15.88 7.13 10.41
CA ARG A 103 -15.74 8.60 10.33
C ARG A 103 -15.50 9.23 11.69
N GLN A 104 -16.22 8.79 12.73
CA GLN A 104 -16.07 9.32 14.08
C GLN A 104 -14.69 9.00 14.66
N VAL A 105 -14.21 7.77 14.47
CA VAL A 105 -12.87 7.35 14.88
C VAL A 105 -11.79 8.19 14.18
N LEU A 106 -11.90 8.41 12.86
CA LEU A 106 -10.97 9.25 12.09
C LEU A 106 -10.96 10.71 12.56
N ARG A 107 -12.11 11.30 12.89
CA ARG A 107 -12.20 12.67 13.41
C ARG A 107 -11.50 12.85 14.75
N ASN A 108 -11.58 11.84 15.60
CA ASN A 108 -11.00 11.86 16.95
C ASN A 108 -9.54 11.36 16.97
N ASP A 109 -9.03 10.88 15.82
CA ASP A 109 -7.69 10.35 15.71
C ASP A 109 -6.61 11.39 16.05
N ARG A 110 -5.60 10.94 16.79
CA ARG A 110 -4.43 11.73 17.19
C ARG A 110 -3.11 11.09 16.73
N VAL A 111 -3.18 9.94 16.05
CA VAL A 111 -2.02 9.14 15.68
C VAL A 111 -1.53 9.50 14.27
N TYR A 112 -2.43 9.73 13.32
CA TYR A 112 -2.08 10.06 11.95
C TYR A 112 -1.54 11.49 11.84
N ASP A 113 -0.62 11.67 10.88
CA ASP A 113 -0.22 13.01 10.44
C ASP A 113 -1.47 13.81 10.06
N PRO A 114 -1.62 15.07 10.52
CA PRO A 114 -2.84 15.85 10.29
C PRO A 114 -3.27 15.95 8.82
N LYS A 115 -2.33 16.00 7.87
CA LYS A 115 -2.62 16.09 6.43
C LYS A 115 -3.12 14.76 5.88
N LEU A 116 -2.59 13.65 6.40
CA LEU A 116 -3.03 12.32 6.03
C LEU A 116 -4.43 12.05 6.60
N ARG A 117 -4.66 12.43 7.86
CA ARG A 117 -5.98 12.34 8.51
C ARG A 117 -7.04 13.15 7.76
N GLU A 118 -6.73 14.40 7.38
CA GLU A 118 -7.63 15.24 6.57
C GLU A 118 -8.02 14.54 5.25
N ALA A 119 -7.05 13.98 4.53
CA ALA A 119 -7.32 13.27 3.28
C ALA A 119 -8.15 11.98 3.48
N LEU A 120 -7.96 11.28 4.60
CA LEU A 120 -8.75 10.09 4.94
C LEU A 120 -10.17 10.45 5.40
N GLU A 121 -10.34 11.55 6.14
CA GLU A 121 -11.67 12.06 6.53
C GLU A 121 -12.49 12.45 5.29
N ASP A 122 -11.87 13.18 4.35
CA ASP A 122 -12.50 13.55 3.08
C ASP A 122 -12.96 12.31 2.29
N MET A 123 -12.14 11.25 2.27
CA MET A 123 -12.46 9.99 1.59
C MET A 123 -13.73 9.32 2.14
N VAL A 124 -13.95 9.36 3.45
CA VAL A 124 -15.13 8.74 4.09
C VAL A 124 -16.27 9.73 4.32
N SER A 125 -16.18 10.95 3.78
CA SER A 125 -17.18 11.99 3.97
C SER A 125 -18.52 11.70 3.27
N ASP A 126 -18.48 10.93 2.18
CA ASP A 126 -19.65 10.46 1.44
C ASP A 126 -20.43 9.38 2.21
N ASP A 127 -21.74 9.28 1.96
CA ASP A 127 -22.61 8.22 2.50
C ASP A 127 -22.41 6.85 1.86
N ARG A 128 -21.44 6.72 0.97
CA ARG A 128 -20.99 5.45 0.40
C ARG A 128 -19.57 5.15 0.86
N PRO A 129 -19.27 3.89 1.19
CA PRO A 129 -17.90 3.53 1.55
C PRO A 129 -16.97 3.70 0.33
N PRO A 130 -15.68 3.98 0.58
CA PRO A 130 -14.68 4.03 -0.48
C PRO A 130 -14.46 2.63 -1.09
N LEU A 131 -14.22 2.57 -2.39
CA LEU A 131 -13.97 1.32 -3.10
C LEU A 131 -12.69 0.63 -2.59
N PRO A 132 -12.60 -0.71 -2.64
CA PRO A 132 -13.58 -1.65 -3.19
C PRO A 132 -14.73 -2.02 -2.24
N ASP A 133 -14.82 -1.39 -1.07
CA ASP A 133 -15.96 -1.61 -0.18
C ASP A 133 -17.25 -1.08 -0.83
N LEU A 134 -18.35 -1.78 -0.58
CA LEU A 134 -19.67 -1.48 -1.13
C LEU A 134 -20.68 -1.22 -0.01
N PRO A 135 -21.76 -0.49 -0.27
CA PRO A 135 -22.85 -0.40 0.70
C PRO A 135 -23.49 -1.77 0.91
N LEU A 136 -23.83 -2.08 2.17
CA LEU A 136 -24.70 -3.20 2.50
C LEU A 136 -26.16 -2.78 2.27
N GLU A 137 -26.73 -3.23 1.15
CA GLU A 137 -28.07 -2.84 0.73
C GLU A 137 -29.15 -3.69 1.43
N GLY A 138 -30.05 -3.02 2.16
CA GLY A 138 -31.15 -3.67 2.88
C GLY A 138 -30.84 -3.99 4.35
N PRO A 139 -31.85 -4.47 5.11
CA PRO A 139 -31.71 -4.67 6.55
C PRO A 139 -30.91 -5.93 6.87
N VAL A 140 -30.04 -5.85 7.88
CA VAL A 140 -29.49 -7.02 8.55
C VAL A 140 -30.59 -7.69 9.37
N ARG A 141 -30.74 -9.02 9.24
CA ARG A 141 -31.71 -9.82 10.01
C ARG A 141 -31.01 -11.03 10.61
N LEU A 142 -31.22 -11.22 11.90
CA LEU A 142 -30.61 -12.28 12.68
C LEU A 142 -31.72 -13.18 13.24
N GLY A 143 -31.76 -14.42 12.80
CA GLY A 143 -32.65 -15.47 13.28
C GLY A 143 -31.94 -16.37 14.29
N LEU A 144 -32.65 -16.77 15.34
CA LEU A 144 -32.16 -17.70 16.36
C LEU A 144 -32.68 -19.14 16.13
N ASP A 145 -33.95 -19.28 15.73
CA ASP A 145 -34.57 -20.58 15.46
C ASP A 145 -35.46 -20.49 14.20
N PRO A 146 -34.95 -20.90 13.01
CA PRO A 146 -33.59 -21.39 12.77
C PRO A 146 -32.53 -20.29 12.89
N PHE A 147 -31.27 -20.68 13.12
CA PHE A 147 -30.14 -19.78 13.06
C PHE A 147 -29.94 -19.25 11.64
N VAL A 148 -30.02 -17.93 11.46
CA VAL A 148 -29.92 -17.25 10.16
C VAL A 148 -29.22 -15.90 10.31
N LEU A 149 -28.25 -15.63 9.46
CA LEU A 149 -27.62 -14.35 9.25
C LEU A 149 -27.98 -13.87 7.84
N CYS A 150 -28.86 -12.88 7.72
CA CYS A 150 -29.10 -12.18 6.45
C CYS A 150 -28.41 -10.82 6.50
N TYR A 151 -27.39 -10.63 5.67
CA TYR A 151 -26.69 -9.36 5.55
C TYR A 151 -27.12 -8.71 4.24
N GLY A 152 -28.07 -7.78 4.36
CA GLY A 152 -28.70 -7.15 3.21
C GLY A 152 -29.49 -8.12 2.34
N THR A 153 -29.54 -7.85 1.03
CA THR A 153 -30.13 -8.74 0.01
C THR A 153 -29.15 -9.75 -0.57
N ASP A 154 -27.86 -9.59 -0.26
CA ASP A 154 -26.77 -10.18 -1.02
C ASP A 154 -26.18 -11.42 -0.35
N ALA A 155 -26.31 -11.56 0.97
CA ALA A 155 -25.78 -12.71 1.71
C ALA A 155 -26.77 -13.29 2.74
N GLU A 156 -26.89 -14.61 2.74
CA GLU A 156 -27.59 -15.42 3.74
C GLU A 156 -26.68 -16.56 4.18
N PHE A 157 -26.42 -16.68 5.47
CA PHE A 157 -25.80 -17.84 6.09
C PHE A 157 -26.78 -18.43 7.10
N ARG A 158 -27.12 -19.71 6.96
CA ARG A 158 -28.12 -20.35 7.82
C ARG A 158 -27.73 -21.76 8.19
N ARG A 159 -28.24 -22.23 9.33
CA ARG A 159 -28.14 -23.62 9.77
C ARG A 159 -29.51 -24.30 9.66
N ASP A 160 -29.53 -25.53 9.16
CA ASP A 160 -30.73 -26.36 9.11
C ASP A 160 -30.93 -27.19 10.39
N ASP A 161 -32.06 -27.88 10.47
CA ASP A 161 -32.45 -28.70 11.62
C ASP A 161 -31.51 -29.90 11.84
N GLU A 162 -30.72 -30.29 10.84
CA GLU A 162 -29.73 -31.37 10.91
C GLU A 162 -28.34 -30.85 11.34
N GLY A 163 -28.19 -29.54 11.58
CA GLY A 163 -26.94 -28.90 11.97
C GLY A 163 -25.99 -28.59 10.80
N SER A 164 -26.43 -28.80 9.54
CA SER A 164 -25.67 -28.38 8.36
C SER A 164 -25.88 -26.90 8.06
N TYR A 165 -24.87 -26.26 7.49
CA TYR A 165 -24.90 -24.84 7.15
C TYR A 165 -25.08 -24.65 5.65
N ARG A 166 -25.64 -23.50 5.26
CA ARG A 166 -25.72 -23.08 3.86
C ARG A 166 -25.40 -21.61 3.72
N LEU A 167 -24.47 -21.30 2.82
CA LEU A 167 -24.12 -19.94 2.39
C LEU A 167 -24.74 -19.68 1.02
N ARG A 168 -25.50 -18.59 0.93
CA ARG A 168 -25.88 -17.97 -0.34
C ARG A 168 -25.30 -16.57 -0.37
N LEU A 169 -24.52 -16.27 -1.40
CA LEU A 169 -23.87 -14.97 -1.54
C LEU A 169 -23.90 -14.53 -3.00
N ARG A 170 -24.20 -13.26 -3.25
CA ARG A 170 -24.17 -12.64 -4.57
C ARG A 170 -23.39 -11.34 -4.51
N HIS A 171 -22.38 -11.21 -5.38
CA HIS A 171 -21.73 -9.92 -5.58
C HIS A 171 -22.70 -8.97 -6.32
N PRO A 172 -22.97 -7.76 -5.81
CA PRO A 172 -24.02 -6.87 -6.34
C PRO A 172 -23.72 -6.35 -7.75
N VAL A 173 -22.45 -6.27 -8.13
CA VAL A 173 -21.98 -5.89 -9.49
C VAL A 173 -21.71 -7.11 -10.40
N GLU A 174 -22.30 -8.26 -10.05
CA GLU A 174 -22.23 -9.55 -10.79
C GLU A 174 -20.81 -10.13 -11.03
N HIS A 175 -19.84 -9.86 -10.15
CA HIS A 175 -18.50 -10.47 -10.30
C HIS A 175 -18.49 -11.98 -10.00
N PHE A 176 -19.23 -12.40 -8.96
CA PHE A 176 -19.39 -13.81 -8.60
C PHE A 176 -20.63 -14.05 -7.72
N SER A 177 -21.03 -15.32 -7.58
CA SER A 177 -22.00 -15.77 -6.58
C SER A 177 -21.65 -17.15 -6.06
N MET A 178 -22.10 -17.47 -4.84
CA MET A 178 -21.89 -18.77 -4.18
C MET A 178 -23.24 -19.30 -3.67
N ASP A 179 -23.50 -20.60 -3.85
CA ASP A 179 -24.53 -21.35 -3.14
C ASP A 179 -23.90 -22.66 -2.66
N LEU A 180 -23.46 -22.68 -1.41
CA LEU A 180 -22.64 -23.73 -0.83
C LEU A 180 -23.32 -24.31 0.41
N ALA A 181 -23.30 -25.62 0.53
CA ALA A 181 -23.72 -26.37 1.71
C ALA A 181 -22.49 -26.93 2.43
N PHE A 182 -22.50 -26.85 3.76
CA PHE A 182 -21.44 -27.30 4.65
C PHE A 182 -22.01 -28.29 5.66
N THR A 183 -21.60 -29.56 5.59
CA THR A 183 -22.05 -30.60 6.51
C THR A 183 -20.94 -30.93 7.51
N PRO A 184 -21.11 -30.68 8.82
CA PRO A 184 -20.11 -31.02 9.81
C PRO A 184 -19.71 -32.50 9.74
N LEU A 185 -18.40 -32.77 9.65
CA LEU A 185 -17.84 -34.12 9.70
C LEU A 185 -17.27 -34.44 11.08
N ARG A 186 -17.13 -33.43 11.94
CA ARG A 186 -16.58 -33.52 13.28
C ARG A 186 -17.32 -32.59 14.24
N PRO A 187 -17.29 -32.89 15.55
CA PRO A 187 -17.78 -31.98 16.57
C PRO A 187 -16.98 -30.66 16.59
N ALA A 188 -17.62 -29.61 17.09
CA ALA A 188 -16.96 -28.36 17.40
C ALA A 188 -15.93 -28.53 18.53
N ALA A 189 -14.89 -27.70 18.46
CA ALA A 189 -13.79 -27.69 19.42
C ALA A 189 -13.39 -26.26 19.80
N TRP A 190 -13.10 -26.06 21.08
CA TRP A 190 -12.58 -24.79 21.59
C TRP A 190 -11.17 -24.49 21.08
N GLN A 191 -10.96 -23.28 20.57
CA GLN A 191 -9.62 -22.75 20.28
C GLN A 191 -8.99 -22.23 21.57
N GLY A 192 -7.68 -22.48 21.78
CA GLY A 192 -6.97 -21.93 22.93
C GLY A 192 -7.51 -22.34 24.31
N GLY A 193 -8.30 -23.41 24.40
CA GLY A 193 -8.97 -23.80 25.65
C GLY A 193 -10.27 -23.02 25.95
N GLY A 194 -10.77 -22.23 25.00
CA GLY A 194 -12.10 -21.62 25.00
C GLY A 194 -12.10 -20.10 25.13
N THR A 195 -10.95 -19.49 25.40
CA THR A 195 -10.79 -18.03 25.42
C THR A 195 -9.44 -17.67 24.82
N VAL A 196 -9.42 -16.74 23.89
CA VAL A 196 -8.23 -16.31 23.14
C VAL A 196 -8.03 -14.81 23.30
N SER A 197 -6.82 -14.31 23.04
CA SER A 197 -6.59 -12.87 23.00
C SER A 197 -7.41 -12.23 21.87
N GLY A 198 -8.15 -11.16 22.18
CA GLY A 198 -8.94 -10.42 21.20
C GLY A 198 -8.18 -9.27 20.53
N ILE A 199 -8.87 -8.57 19.62
CA ILE A 199 -8.31 -7.48 18.79
C ILE A 199 -8.08 -6.17 19.59
N GLY A 200 -8.60 -6.05 20.81
CA GLY A 200 -8.56 -4.84 21.66
C GLY A 200 -7.38 -4.71 22.64
N ASP A 201 -7.27 -3.53 23.28
CA ASP A 201 -6.22 -3.14 24.24
C ASP A 201 -6.43 -3.71 25.66
N ASP A 202 -7.64 -4.18 25.96
CA ASP A 202 -7.97 -4.75 27.26
C ASP A 202 -7.48 -6.20 27.33
N ASP A 203 -7.04 -6.67 28.50
CA ASP A 203 -6.71 -8.08 28.79
C ASP A 203 -7.96 -9.00 28.74
N GLU A 204 -9.05 -8.53 28.13
CA GLU A 204 -10.29 -9.27 27.94
C GLU A 204 -10.15 -10.20 26.72
N GLY A 205 -10.37 -11.50 26.94
CA GLY A 205 -10.34 -12.49 25.88
C GLY A 205 -11.66 -12.63 25.13
N MET A 206 -11.60 -13.17 23.93
CA MET A 206 -12.76 -13.57 23.12
C MET A 206 -13.01 -15.06 23.27
N ARG A 207 -14.28 -15.46 23.30
CA ARG A 207 -14.64 -16.87 23.17
C ARG A 207 -14.49 -17.27 21.72
N TYR A 208 -13.88 -18.42 21.47
CA TYR A 208 -13.59 -18.87 20.11
C TYR A 208 -13.65 -20.38 20.01
N TYR A 209 -14.54 -20.90 19.16
CA TYR A 209 -14.57 -22.30 18.76
C TYR A 209 -14.57 -22.47 17.24
N SER A 210 -14.18 -23.67 16.81
CA SER A 210 -14.13 -24.07 15.41
C SER A 210 -14.84 -25.40 15.17
N VAL A 211 -15.54 -25.52 14.04
CA VAL A 211 -15.80 -26.80 13.38
C VAL A 211 -14.75 -26.95 12.29
N THR A 212 -13.69 -27.69 12.61
CA THR A 212 -12.46 -27.72 11.79
C THR A 212 -12.58 -28.55 10.52
N ARG A 213 -13.71 -29.23 10.30
CA ARG A 213 -13.90 -30.10 9.14
C ARG A 213 -15.37 -30.26 8.76
N LEU A 214 -15.77 -29.63 7.66
CA LEU A 214 -17.09 -29.77 7.05
C LEU A 214 -16.96 -30.25 5.60
N ALA A 215 -17.84 -31.13 5.14
CA ALA A 215 -17.95 -31.48 3.73
C ALA A 215 -18.62 -30.33 2.97
N VAL A 216 -18.10 -30.02 1.78
CA VAL A 216 -18.60 -28.94 0.92
C VAL A 216 -19.25 -29.53 -0.33
N ALA A 217 -20.45 -29.04 -0.64
CA ALA A 217 -21.12 -29.26 -1.92
C ALA A 217 -21.83 -27.98 -2.37
N GLY A 218 -22.07 -27.83 -3.67
CA GLY A 218 -22.77 -26.67 -4.22
C GLY A 218 -22.06 -26.08 -5.41
N GLU A 219 -22.07 -24.76 -5.54
CA GLU A 219 -21.50 -24.08 -6.69
C GLU A 219 -20.96 -22.68 -6.42
N ILE A 220 -20.05 -22.26 -7.29
CA ILE A 220 -19.68 -20.86 -7.48
C ILE A 220 -19.91 -20.47 -8.95
N THR A 221 -20.46 -19.28 -9.18
CA THR A 221 -20.54 -18.69 -10.52
C THR A 221 -19.53 -17.54 -10.60
N THR A 222 -18.64 -17.56 -11.60
CA THR A 222 -17.60 -16.55 -11.80
C THR A 222 -17.63 -16.03 -13.23
N VAL A 223 -17.79 -14.71 -13.44
CA VAL A 223 -17.90 -14.10 -14.79
C VAL A 223 -18.89 -14.85 -15.70
N GLY A 224 -20.07 -15.20 -15.16
CA GLY A 224 -21.11 -15.95 -15.89
C GLY A 224 -20.83 -17.45 -16.12
N VAL A 225 -19.72 -17.99 -15.63
CA VAL A 225 -19.40 -19.43 -15.70
C VAL A 225 -19.70 -20.08 -14.35
N ARG A 226 -20.57 -21.09 -14.36
CA ARG A 226 -20.90 -21.90 -13.17
C ARG A 226 -19.91 -23.04 -13.00
N HIS A 227 -19.43 -23.24 -11.78
CA HIS A 227 -18.53 -24.31 -11.37
C HIS A 227 -19.21 -25.08 -10.23
N GLU A 228 -19.49 -26.37 -10.42
CA GLU A 228 -20.15 -27.21 -9.44
C GLU A 228 -19.12 -28.05 -8.65
N PHE A 229 -19.40 -28.23 -7.37
CA PHE A 229 -18.57 -28.97 -6.42
C PHE A 229 -19.38 -30.14 -5.86
N ALA A 230 -18.91 -31.35 -6.15
CA ALA A 230 -19.46 -32.56 -5.54
C ALA A 230 -18.73 -32.94 -4.24
N HIS A 231 -17.51 -32.43 -4.05
CA HIS A 231 -16.69 -32.67 -2.88
C HIS A 231 -15.79 -31.47 -2.59
N GLY A 232 -15.54 -31.24 -1.32
CA GLY A 232 -14.63 -30.23 -0.81
C GLY A 232 -14.58 -30.31 0.71
N ILE A 233 -13.71 -29.50 1.29
CA ILE A 233 -13.52 -29.41 2.73
C ILE A 233 -13.61 -27.95 3.16
N ALA A 234 -14.21 -27.70 4.31
CA ALA A 234 -14.39 -26.38 4.88
C ALA A 234 -14.04 -26.35 6.36
N TRP A 235 -13.84 -25.13 6.82
CA TRP A 235 -13.59 -24.74 8.19
C TRP A 235 -14.60 -23.67 8.59
N TYR A 236 -15.19 -23.78 9.77
CA TYR A 236 -16.12 -22.80 10.31
C TYR A 236 -15.67 -22.35 11.70
N ASP A 237 -15.72 -21.05 11.93
CA ASP A 237 -15.35 -20.39 13.17
C ASP A 237 -16.47 -19.46 13.64
N HIS A 238 -16.62 -19.36 14.96
CA HIS A 238 -17.41 -18.31 15.59
C HIS A 238 -16.63 -17.77 16.80
N GLU A 239 -16.44 -16.46 16.80
CA GLU A 239 -15.66 -15.75 17.80
C GLU A 239 -16.39 -14.49 18.26
N TRP A 240 -16.47 -14.29 19.58
CA TRP A 240 -17.23 -13.20 20.19
C TRP A 240 -16.68 -12.78 21.56
N GLY A 241 -16.81 -11.50 21.90
CA GLY A 241 -16.32 -10.94 23.15
C GLY A 241 -15.96 -9.46 23.05
N LEU A 242 -15.04 -9.03 23.92
CA LEU A 242 -14.57 -7.64 24.09
C LEU A 242 -15.65 -6.65 24.58
N ALA A 243 -15.18 -5.59 25.23
CA ALA A 243 -16.00 -4.44 25.56
C ALA A 243 -16.44 -3.68 24.29
N PRO A 244 -17.64 -3.05 24.31
CA PRO A 244 -18.10 -2.19 23.21
C PRO A 244 -17.16 -1.03 22.91
N VAL A 245 -17.03 -0.69 21.63
CA VAL A 245 -16.19 0.40 21.13
C VAL A 245 -16.65 1.73 21.72
N ARG A 246 -15.68 2.60 22.04
CA ARG A 246 -15.91 3.99 22.45
C ARG A 246 -15.36 4.93 21.38
N ALA A 247 -16.18 5.32 20.41
CA ALA A 247 -15.73 6.09 19.25
C ALA A 247 -15.05 7.45 19.58
N GLU A 248 -15.25 7.99 20.78
CA GLU A 248 -14.57 9.18 21.30
C GLU A 248 -13.05 9.02 21.48
N SER A 249 -12.53 7.79 21.58
CA SER A 249 -11.11 7.54 21.83
C SER A 249 -10.21 7.73 20.61
N GLY A 250 -10.78 7.79 19.40
CA GLY A 250 -10.00 7.73 18.15
C GLY A 250 -9.27 6.39 17.99
N PHE A 251 -8.30 6.31 17.08
CA PHE A 251 -7.45 5.14 16.96
C PHE A 251 -6.52 5.00 18.16
N ALA A 252 -6.33 3.76 18.60
CA ALA A 252 -5.36 3.43 19.61
C ALA A 252 -3.92 3.68 19.10
N ALA A 253 -3.03 4.08 20.00
CA ALA A 253 -1.60 4.23 19.69
C ALA A 253 -0.92 2.86 19.46
N GLU A 254 -1.56 1.79 19.91
CA GLU A 254 -1.14 0.41 19.73
C GLU A 254 -2.27 -0.39 19.07
N GLU A 255 -1.94 -1.24 18.10
CA GLU A 255 -2.87 -2.09 17.36
C GLU A 255 -2.50 -3.57 17.52
N THR A 256 -3.49 -4.46 17.43
CA THR A 256 -3.24 -5.90 17.35
C THR A 256 -2.95 -6.30 15.89
N ALA A 257 -1.87 -7.06 15.68
CA ALA A 257 -1.56 -7.77 14.44
C ALA A 257 -1.57 -9.28 14.68
N TRP A 258 -1.82 -10.07 13.64
CA TRP A 258 -1.87 -11.52 13.79
C TRP A 258 -1.42 -12.27 12.53
N ASP A 259 -0.94 -13.49 12.73
CA ASP A 259 -0.95 -14.57 11.75
C ASP A 259 -1.86 -15.66 12.31
N TRP A 260 -2.85 -16.08 11.55
CA TRP A 260 -3.67 -17.25 11.86
C TRP A 260 -3.61 -18.23 10.70
N CYS A 261 -3.58 -19.53 10.98
CA CYS A 261 -3.72 -20.55 9.95
C CYS A 261 -4.70 -21.64 10.38
N GLY A 262 -5.49 -22.13 9.43
CA GLY A 262 -6.33 -23.32 9.56
C GLY A 262 -5.96 -24.32 8.46
N LEU A 263 -5.50 -25.50 8.85
CA LEU A 263 -4.87 -26.48 7.96
C LEU A 263 -5.62 -27.81 7.96
N HIS A 264 -5.89 -28.33 6.77
CA HIS A 264 -6.36 -29.70 6.56
C HIS A 264 -5.24 -30.57 6.00
N LEU A 265 -4.84 -31.60 6.76
CA LEU A 265 -3.82 -32.54 6.35
C LEU A 265 -4.43 -33.81 5.72
N ASP A 266 -3.70 -34.41 4.77
CA ASP A 266 -4.07 -35.62 4.03
C ASP A 266 -4.12 -36.87 4.91
N ASN A 267 -3.41 -36.87 6.03
CA ASN A 267 -3.47 -37.90 7.06
C ASN A 267 -4.72 -37.78 7.97
N GLY A 268 -5.62 -36.84 7.67
CA GLY A 268 -6.87 -36.61 8.38
C GLY A 268 -6.75 -35.74 9.63
N TRP A 269 -5.57 -35.21 9.97
CA TRP A 269 -5.45 -34.24 11.06
C TRP A 269 -5.82 -32.84 10.60
N ASP A 270 -6.37 -32.03 11.50
CA ASP A 270 -6.58 -30.60 11.29
C ASP A 270 -5.78 -29.81 12.34
N VAL A 271 -5.15 -28.71 11.92
CA VAL A 271 -4.26 -27.91 12.76
C VAL A 271 -4.59 -26.44 12.58
N SER A 272 -4.79 -25.73 13.69
CA SER A 272 -4.87 -24.28 13.76
C SER A 272 -3.75 -23.75 14.63
N ALA A 273 -3.14 -22.64 14.20
CA ALA A 273 -2.13 -21.92 14.95
C ALA A 273 -2.27 -20.41 14.70
N ALA A 274 -2.24 -19.63 15.77
CA ALA A 274 -2.34 -18.18 15.74
C ALA A 274 -1.18 -17.53 16.52
N VAL A 275 -0.63 -16.44 16.01
CA VAL A 275 0.35 -15.61 16.72
C VAL A 275 -0.19 -14.20 16.77
N TRP A 276 -0.40 -13.69 17.98
CA TRP A 276 -0.92 -12.35 18.22
C TRP A 276 0.21 -11.43 18.67
N SER A 277 0.29 -10.24 18.08
CA SER A 277 1.30 -9.25 18.42
C SER A 277 0.67 -7.88 18.66
N LYS A 278 1.23 -7.13 19.61
CA LYS A 278 0.91 -5.73 19.84
C LYS A 278 1.87 -4.85 19.05
N VAL A 279 1.35 -3.83 18.37
CA VAL A 279 2.09 -3.01 17.41
C VAL A 279 1.93 -1.54 17.74
N ASN A 280 3.03 -0.83 17.98
CA ASN A 280 3.00 0.61 18.11
C ASN A 280 2.79 1.27 16.73
N VAL A 281 1.71 2.02 16.57
CA VAL A 281 1.33 2.59 15.26
C VAL A 281 2.28 3.72 14.83
N ALA A 282 2.91 4.41 15.78
CA ALA A 282 3.78 5.55 15.50
C ALA A 282 5.18 5.14 15.01
N ASP A 283 5.74 4.02 15.50
CA ASP A 283 7.07 3.55 15.12
C ASP A 283 7.12 2.17 14.47
N GLY A 284 5.99 1.44 14.43
CA GLY A 284 5.86 0.12 13.80
C GLY A 284 6.51 -1.02 14.59
N LYS A 285 6.96 -0.79 15.84
CA LYS A 285 7.51 -1.87 16.66
C LYS A 285 6.42 -2.84 17.08
N SER A 286 6.72 -4.12 16.94
CA SER A 286 5.82 -5.22 17.28
C SER A 286 6.40 -6.05 18.43
N GLU A 287 5.55 -6.45 19.37
CA GLU A 287 5.87 -7.37 20.46
C GLU A 287 4.89 -8.55 20.48
N LEU A 288 5.37 -9.74 20.81
CA LEU A 288 4.51 -10.92 20.93
C LEU A 288 3.57 -10.73 22.12
N ARG A 289 2.27 -10.87 21.89
CA ARG A 289 1.21 -10.83 22.91
C ARG A 289 0.83 -12.23 23.35
N ASP A 290 0.46 -13.09 22.40
CA ASP A 290 -0.13 -14.39 22.71
C ASP A 290 0.02 -15.40 21.56
N ARG A 291 -0.24 -16.68 21.88
CA ARG A 291 -0.22 -17.83 20.98
C ARG A 291 -1.42 -18.72 21.24
N THR A 292 -2.15 -19.05 20.18
CA THR A 292 -3.32 -19.93 20.25
C THR A 292 -3.15 -21.10 19.30
N SER A 293 -3.52 -22.30 19.72
CA SER A 293 -3.53 -23.45 18.84
C SER A 293 -4.73 -24.35 19.06
N LEU A 294 -5.02 -25.16 18.05
CA LEU A 294 -5.98 -26.25 18.10
C LEU A 294 -5.51 -27.36 17.17
N VAL A 295 -5.43 -28.59 17.69
CA VAL A 295 -5.09 -29.77 16.91
C VAL A 295 -6.18 -30.80 17.08
N VAL A 296 -6.78 -31.23 15.97
CA VAL A 296 -7.89 -32.18 15.94
C VAL A 296 -7.45 -33.45 15.23
N SER A 297 -7.55 -34.58 15.92
CA SER A 297 -7.23 -35.90 15.37
C SER A 297 -8.29 -36.40 14.40
N PRO A 298 -7.98 -37.43 13.58
CA PRO A 298 -8.91 -38.03 12.63
C PRO A 298 -10.24 -38.48 13.23
N ASP A 299 -10.25 -38.86 14.51
CA ASP A 299 -11.44 -39.29 15.27
C ASP A 299 -12.24 -38.12 15.90
N GLY A 300 -11.80 -36.87 15.72
CA GLY A 300 -12.47 -35.68 16.25
C GLY A 300 -11.99 -35.23 17.64
N THR A 301 -10.98 -35.89 18.23
CA THR A 301 -10.44 -35.45 19.53
C THR A 301 -9.62 -34.16 19.38
N ALA A 302 -10.03 -33.12 20.08
CA ALA A 302 -9.35 -31.81 20.09
C ALA A 302 -8.39 -31.66 21.27
N ARG A 303 -7.27 -30.97 21.03
CA ARG A 303 -6.30 -30.55 22.05
C ARG A 303 -5.58 -29.28 21.65
N THR A 304 -5.09 -28.54 22.63
CA THR A 304 -4.18 -27.41 22.43
C THR A 304 -2.72 -27.86 22.56
N ILE A 305 -1.82 -27.11 21.96
CA ILE A 305 -0.36 -27.24 22.09
C ILE A 305 0.28 -25.89 22.38
N ASP A 306 1.25 -25.88 23.29
CA ASP A 306 1.95 -24.64 23.67
C ASP A 306 3.36 -24.58 23.04
N ASP A 307 3.90 -25.72 22.62
CA ASP A 307 5.28 -25.86 22.15
C ASP A 307 5.42 -25.73 20.63
N TYR A 308 4.78 -24.73 20.02
CA TYR A 308 4.89 -24.49 18.58
C TYR A 308 5.56 -23.17 18.22
N THR A 309 6.11 -23.10 17.02
CA THR A 309 6.54 -21.85 16.36
C THR A 309 5.85 -21.71 15.01
N LEU A 310 5.50 -20.48 14.64
CA LEU A 310 5.01 -20.12 13.31
C LEU A 310 5.90 -19.01 12.78
N GLU A 311 6.87 -19.36 11.94
CA GLU A 311 7.90 -18.45 11.44
C GLU A 311 7.55 -17.95 10.04
N ARG A 312 7.53 -16.63 9.86
CA ARG A 312 7.27 -15.98 8.56
C ARG A 312 8.48 -16.11 7.62
N GLY A 313 8.22 -16.37 6.34
CA GLY A 313 9.21 -16.42 5.27
C GLY A 313 9.27 -15.15 4.41
N PRO A 314 9.60 -15.25 3.10
CA PRO A 314 9.65 -14.10 2.20
C PRO A 314 8.32 -13.36 2.10
N VAL A 315 8.37 -12.05 1.90
CA VAL A 315 7.18 -11.17 1.86
C VAL A 315 6.86 -10.67 0.45
N TRP A 316 5.59 -10.37 0.23
CA TRP A 316 5.07 -9.57 -0.89
C TRP A 316 4.56 -8.24 -0.36
N THR A 317 5.01 -7.14 -0.95
CA THR A 317 4.54 -5.79 -0.62
C THR A 317 3.37 -5.44 -1.52
N SER A 318 2.14 -5.31 -1.01
CA SER A 318 1.00 -4.79 -1.78
C SER A 318 1.29 -3.38 -2.27
N LEU A 319 1.14 -3.13 -3.56
CA LEU A 319 1.31 -1.78 -4.12
C LEU A 319 0.10 -0.87 -3.89
N GLN A 320 -1.01 -1.44 -3.43
CA GLN A 320 -2.28 -0.73 -3.24
C GLN A 320 -2.38 -0.16 -1.82
N THR A 321 -2.01 -0.97 -0.84
CA THR A 321 -2.05 -0.61 0.59
C THR A 321 -0.67 -0.31 1.16
N CYS A 322 0.40 -0.70 0.45
CA CYS A 322 1.79 -0.66 0.93
C CYS A 322 2.08 -1.58 2.13
N ASN A 323 1.18 -2.53 2.41
CA ASN A 323 1.37 -3.58 3.41
C ASN A 323 2.32 -4.67 2.92
N GLU A 324 3.06 -5.26 3.85
CA GLU A 324 3.90 -6.45 3.61
C GLU A 324 3.25 -7.71 4.18
N TYR A 325 3.11 -8.73 3.33
CA TYR A 325 2.50 -10.01 3.67
C TYR A 325 3.48 -11.16 3.43
N PRO A 326 3.69 -12.07 4.41
CA PRO A 326 4.46 -13.28 4.16
C PRO A 326 3.79 -14.13 3.09
N LEU A 327 4.59 -14.80 2.26
CA LEU A 327 4.13 -15.76 1.26
C LEU A 327 4.43 -17.20 1.66
N SER A 328 5.16 -17.40 2.74
CA SER A 328 5.38 -18.73 3.31
C SER A 328 5.52 -18.66 4.82
N TRP A 329 5.21 -19.76 5.49
CA TRP A 329 5.39 -19.93 6.92
C TRP A 329 5.98 -21.31 7.21
N THR A 330 6.76 -21.41 8.28
CA THR A 330 7.21 -22.68 8.85
C THR A 330 6.53 -22.88 10.19
N LEU A 331 5.67 -23.88 10.29
CA LEU A 331 5.01 -24.30 11.53
C LEU A 331 5.76 -25.50 12.08
N THR A 332 6.27 -25.42 13.32
CA THR A 332 6.93 -26.55 13.99
C THR A 332 6.35 -26.81 15.37
N SER A 333 6.33 -28.07 15.81
CA SER A 333 6.06 -28.44 17.21
C SER A 333 6.81 -29.73 17.56
N PRO A 334 7.75 -29.70 18.53
CA PRO A 334 8.47 -30.88 18.97
C PRO A 334 7.57 -31.98 19.53
N SER A 335 6.58 -31.64 20.37
CA SER A 335 5.69 -32.62 21.01
C SER A 335 4.86 -33.44 20.01
N LEU A 336 4.52 -32.83 18.87
CA LEU A 336 3.78 -33.49 17.78
C LEU A 336 4.69 -34.06 16.68
N GLY A 337 5.99 -33.77 16.72
CA GLY A 337 6.90 -34.04 15.60
C GLY A 337 6.40 -33.38 14.32
N LEU A 338 5.91 -32.14 14.45
CA LEU A 338 5.34 -31.34 13.38
C LEU A 338 6.45 -30.43 12.81
N ASP A 339 6.62 -30.46 11.49
CA ASP A 339 7.54 -29.61 10.72
C ASP A 339 6.89 -29.39 9.35
N LEU A 340 6.13 -28.32 9.21
CA LEU A 340 5.29 -28.02 8.06
C LEU A 340 5.72 -26.69 7.42
N THR A 341 5.84 -26.70 6.11
CA THR A 341 5.91 -25.49 5.29
C THR A 341 4.52 -25.19 4.72
N LEU A 342 4.05 -23.97 4.97
CA LEU A 342 2.84 -23.39 4.39
C LEU A 342 3.29 -22.43 3.30
N GLN A 343 2.89 -22.65 2.05
CA GLN A 343 3.25 -21.81 0.91
C GLN A 343 2.00 -21.19 0.31
N ALA A 344 1.91 -19.86 0.25
CA ALA A 344 0.83 -19.17 -0.44
C ALA A 344 0.70 -19.67 -1.88
N ALA A 345 -0.52 -19.98 -2.30
CA ALA A 345 -0.80 -20.43 -3.67
C ALA A 345 -0.36 -19.38 -4.71
N PHE A 346 -0.58 -18.11 -4.38
CA PHE A 346 -0.06 -16.94 -5.08
C PHE A 346 -0.16 -15.71 -4.16
N ALA A 347 0.51 -14.62 -4.55
CA ALA A 347 0.70 -13.48 -3.65
C ALA A 347 -0.56 -12.64 -3.39
N ARG A 348 -1.35 -12.37 -4.43
CA ARG A 348 -2.44 -11.39 -4.40
C ARG A 348 -3.75 -11.95 -3.81
N GLN A 349 -3.74 -12.19 -2.52
CA GLN A 349 -4.91 -12.64 -1.76
C GLN A 349 -5.25 -11.63 -0.64
N GLU A 350 -5.01 -10.34 -0.91
CA GLU A 350 -5.32 -9.24 0.02
C GLU A 350 -6.80 -8.85 -0.06
N VAL A 351 -7.43 -8.75 1.11
CA VAL A 351 -8.75 -8.14 1.31
C VAL A 351 -8.55 -6.67 1.69
N ARG A 352 -8.96 -5.79 0.80
CA ARG A 352 -8.87 -4.33 0.99
C ARG A 352 -10.19 -3.85 1.55
N THR A 353 -10.15 -3.26 2.74
CA THR A 353 -11.34 -2.70 3.38
C THR A 353 -10.97 -1.59 4.35
N VAL A 354 -11.88 -0.64 4.55
CA VAL A 354 -11.76 0.37 5.61
C VAL A 354 -12.19 -0.15 7.00
N THR A 355 -12.92 -1.27 7.09
CA THR A 355 -13.37 -1.86 8.37
C THR A 355 -12.21 -2.36 9.20
N ILE A 356 -11.38 -3.23 8.61
CA ILE A 356 -10.12 -3.66 9.19
C ILE A 356 -9.07 -2.72 8.61
N HIS A 357 -8.94 -1.56 9.24
CA HIS A 357 -8.06 -0.47 8.81
C HIS A 357 -6.78 -1.00 8.14
N ARG A 358 -6.54 -0.57 6.89
CA ARG A 358 -5.39 -0.94 6.04
C ARG A 358 -5.51 -2.28 5.30
N GLY A 359 -6.57 -3.06 5.50
CA GLY A 359 -6.73 -4.36 4.87
C GLY A 359 -5.90 -5.47 5.52
N PHE A 360 -6.19 -6.70 5.13
CA PHE A 360 -5.58 -7.91 5.67
C PHE A 360 -5.40 -8.91 4.53
N TRP A 361 -4.49 -9.86 4.70
CA TRP A 361 -4.29 -10.92 3.73
C TRP A 361 -5.03 -12.16 4.17
N GLU A 362 -5.85 -12.69 3.28
CA GLU A 362 -6.63 -13.88 3.55
C GLU A 362 -6.57 -14.75 2.30
N GLY A 363 -5.78 -15.82 2.38
CA GLY A 363 -5.48 -16.64 1.20
C GLY A 363 -5.21 -18.13 1.45
N ARG A 364 -5.38 -18.90 0.36
CA ARG A 364 -5.06 -20.32 0.30
C ARG A 364 -3.55 -20.53 0.40
N VAL A 365 -3.16 -21.52 1.20
CA VAL A 365 -1.80 -22.08 1.24
C VAL A 365 -1.78 -23.56 0.88
N HIS A 366 -0.68 -23.99 0.28
CA HIS A 366 -0.30 -25.39 0.14
C HIS A 366 0.55 -25.81 1.33
N VAL A 367 0.23 -26.94 1.94
CA VAL A 367 0.94 -27.47 3.10
C VAL A 367 1.76 -28.69 2.68
N SER A 368 3.02 -28.74 3.10
CA SER A 368 3.86 -29.91 2.94
C SER A 368 4.84 -30.03 4.10
N GLY A 369 5.18 -31.25 4.51
CA GLY A 369 6.17 -31.45 5.56
C GLY A 369 6.02 -32.79 6.26
N ARG A 370 6.24 -32.80 7.58
CA ARG A 370 6.14 -33.98 8.43
C ARG A 370 5.23 -33.76 9.62
N PHE A 371 4.51 -34.82 10.01
CA PHE A 371 3.76 -34.94 11.25
C PHE A 371 4.06 -36.31 11.86
N GLY A 372 4.52 -36.35 13.11
CA GLY A 372 4.84 -37.60 13.80
C GLY A 372 5.87 -38.45 13.04
N GLY A 373 6.81 -37.79 12.36
CA GLY A 373 7.84 -38.42 11.54
C GLY A 373 7.40 -38.92 10.15
N ARG A 374 6.12 -38.83 9.79
CA ARG A 374 5.60 -39.20 8.46
C ARG A 374 5.43 -37.99 7.57
N ALA A 375 5.66 -38.15 6.26
CA ALA A 375 5.36 -37.11 5.30
C ALA A 375 3.85 -36.86 5.24
N VAL A 376 3.46 -35.59 5.16
CA VAL A 376 2.07 -35.14 5.04
C VAL A 376 1.99 -33.97 4.06
N HIS A 377 0.86 -33.89 3.38
CA HIS A 377 0.48 -32.78 2.51
C HIS A 377 -0.88 -32.24 2.94
N GLY A 378 -1.22 -31.05 2.48
CA GLY A 378 -2.50 -30.44 2.83
C GLY A 378 -2.80 -29.17 2.08
N THR A 379 -3.96 -28.62 2.39
CA THR A 379 -4.37 -27.27 2.00
C THR A 379 -4.87 -26.57 3.25
N GLY A 380 -4.68 -25.26 3.32
CA GLY A 380 -5.26 -24.45 4.37
C GLY A 380 -5.55 -23.04 3.92
N PHE A 381 -6.05 -22.27 4.87
CA PHE A 381 -6.16 -20.82 4.80
C PHE A 381 -5.17 -20.20 5.78
N VAL A 382 -4.60 -19.06 5.40
CA VAL A 382 -3.85 -18.20 6.31
C VAL A 382 -4.47 -16.82 6.28
N GLU A 383 -4.62 -16.22 7.44
CA GLU A 383 -5.03 -14.84 7.64
C GLU A 383 -3.88 -14.06 8.28
N VAL A 384 -3.56 -12.89 7.72
CA VAL A 384 -2.53 -11.99 8.24
C VAL A 384 -3.07 -10.58 8.30
N LYS A 385 -3.21 -10.05 9.51
CA LYS A 385 -3.20 -8.60 9.72
C LYS A 385 -1.76 -8.14 9.92
N PRO A 386 -1.22 -7.30 9.04
CA PRO A 386 0.19 -6.95 9.07
C PRO A 386 0.50 -6.06 10.28
N ALA A 387 1.71 -6.19 10.81
CA ALA A 387 2.21 -5.35 11.91
C ALA A 387 2.69 -3.97 11.44
N GLN A 388 2.50 -3.65 10.16
CA GLN A 388 3.00 -2.43 9.58
C GLN A 388 2.01 -1.30 9.80
N ALA A 389 2.49 -0.20 10.37
CA ALA A 389 1.70 0.99 10.58
C ALA A 389 2.14 2.16 9.68
N ILE A 390 1.19 2.69 8.91
CA ILE A 390 1.36 3.87 8.07
C ILE A 390 0.48 4.97 8.66
N ALA A 391 1.03 5.70 9.63
CA ALA A 391 0.42 6.90 10.20
C ALA A 391 1.03 8.20 9.61
N ARG A 392 2.19 8.09 8.97
CA ARG A 392 2.97 9.22 8.44
C ARG A 392 3.45 8.94 7.02
N MET A 393 3.63 10.00 6.23
CA MET A 393 4.03 9.87 4.83
C MET A 393 5.41 9.23 4.64
N ASP A 394 6.35 9.42 5.56
CA ASP A 394 7.67 8.77 5.53
C ASP A 394 7.56 7.24 5.71
N GLN A 395 6.63 6.77 6.53
CA GLN A 395 6.36 5.34 6.69
C GLN A 395 5.80 4.70 5.41
N LEU A 396 4.98 5.44 4.64
CA LEU A 396 4.46 5.00 3.35
C LEU A 396 5.58 4.85 2.29
N MET A 397 6.58 5.73 2.32
CA MET A 397 7.64 5.73 1.31
C MET A 397 8.65 4.59 1.50
N ASN A 398 8.80 4.06 2.72
CA ASN A 398 9.81 3.04 3.02
C ASN A 398 9.57 1.71 2.28
N PRO A 399 8.36 1.10 2.30
CA PRO A 399 8.06 -0.13 1.54
C PRO A 399 8.19 0.08 0.04
N ILE A 400 7.70 1.22 -0.47
CA ILE A 400 7.85 1.55 -1.89
C ILE A 400 9.32 1.69 -2.28
N ALA A 401 10.15 2.29 -1.42
CA ALA A 401 11.58 2.38 -1.65
C ALA A 401 12.26 1.01 -1.61
N ALA A 402 11.89 0.15 -0.66
CA ALA A 402 12.39 -1.21 -0.56
C ALA A 402 12.02 -2.02 -1.82
N GLU A 403 10.75 -1.97 -2.22
CA GLU A 403 10.27 -2.66 -3.40
C GLU A 403 10.91 -2.12 -4.69
N THR A 404 11.04 -0.80 -4.82
CA THR A 404 11.75 -0.19 -5.96
C THR A 404 13.18 -0.71 -6.05
N ARG A 405 13.91 -0.81 -4.94
CA ARG A 405 15.27 -1.37 -4.93
C ARG A 405 15.28 -2.86 -5.27
N ARG A 406 14.31 -3.63 -4.76
CA ARG A 406 14.14 -5.05 -5.10
C ARG A 406 13.97 -5.22 -6.60
N VAL A 407 13.06 -4.46 -7.21
CA VAL A 407 12.84 -4.50 -8.68
C VAL A 407 14.08 -4.02 -9.43
N ILE A 408 14.76 -2.95 -8.99
CA ILE A 408 16.03 -2.51 -9.62
C ILE A 408 17.06 -3.63 -9.62
N SER A 409 17.17 -4.41 -8.54
CA SER A 409 18.13 -5.52 -8.42
C SER A 409 17.94 -6.64 -9.46
N GLU A 410 16.75 -6.76 -10.04
CA GLU A 410 16.48 -7.70 -11.14
C GLU A 410 17.14 -7.24 -12.46
N PHE A 411 17.32 -5.92 -12.62
CA PHE A 411 17.92 -5.31 -13.80
C PHE A 411 19.41 -4.96 -13.60
N TYR A 412 19.76 -4.55 -12.38
CA TYR A 412 21.08 -4.13 -11.91
C TYR A 412 21.45 -4.95 -10.67
N PRO A 413 21.82 -6.23 -10.80
CA PRO A 413 22.11 -7.08 -9.65
C PRO A 413 23.39 -6.65 -8.93
N SER A 414 23.49 -6.97 -7.64
CA SER A 414 24.67 -6.68 -6.82
C SER A 414 25.91 -7.47 -7.23
N THR A 415 25.72 -8.61 -7.92
CA THR A 415 26.78 -9.48 -8.41
C THR A 415 26.73 -9.62 -9.94
N PRO A 416 27.89 -9.78 -10.61
CA PRO A 416 27.94 -9.99 -12.05
C PRO A 416 27.33 -11.34 -12.43
N SER A 417 26.57 -11.36 -13.53
CA SER A 417 26.05 -12.60 -14.12
C SER A 417 25.97 -12.49 -15.66
N PRO A 418 25.96 -13.63 -16.37
CA PRO A 418 25.75 -13.64 -17.82
C PRO A 418 24.41 -13.00 -18.21
N GLN A 419 23.34 -13.29 -17.46
CA GLN A 419 22.00 -12.74 -17.72
C GLN A 419 21.97 -11.22 -17.56
N ALA A 420 22.62 -10.67 -16.53
CA ALA A 420 22.71 -9.23 -16.34
C ALA A 420 23.54 -8.57 -17.45
N SER A 421 24.65 -9.20 -17.83
CA SER A 421 25.51 -8.72 -18.92
C SER A 421 24.75 -8.66 -20.25
N LEU A 422 23.98 -9.70 -20.57
CA LEU A 422 23.11 -9.71 -21.75
C LEU A 422 22.10 -8.56 -21.72
N GLY A 423 21.53 -8.28 -20.54
CA GLY A 423 20.64 -7.14 -20.34
C GLY A 423 21.29 -5.76 -20.61
N PHE A 424 22.60 -5.63 -20.46
CA PHE A 424 23.35 -4.41 -20.79
C PHE A 424 23.83 -4.35 -22.24
N LEU A 425 24.19 -5.50 -22.82
CA LEU A 425 24.67 -5.58 -24.21
C LEU A 425 23.53 -5.49 -25.23
N GLY A 426 22.34 -5.96 -24.85
CA GLY A 426 21.15 -5.97 -25.69
C GLY A 426 20.91 -7.29 -26.42
N PRO A 427 19.76 -7.44 -27.10
CA PRO A 427 19.43 -8.65 -27.84
C PRO A 427 20.36 -8.91 -29.02
N GLY A 428 20.66 -10.18 -29.30
CA GLY A 428 21.49 -10.57 -30.46
C GLY A 428 22.99 -10.52 -30.19
N THR A 429 23.41 -10.39 -28.92
CA THR A 429 24.82 -10.40 -28.49
C THR A 429 25.15 -11.61 -27.60
N GLU A 430 24.34 -12.66 -27.66
CA GLU A 430 24.48 -13.85 -26.80
C GLU A 430 25.82 -14.56 -27.03
N ASP A 431 26.35 -14.51 -28.26
CA ASP A 431 27.65 -15.05 -28.64
C ASP A 431 28.81 -14.33 -27.94
N LEU A 432 28.66 -13.03 -27.68
CA LEU A 432 29.66 -12.20 -27.01
C LEU A 432 29.80 -12.50 -25.52
N LEU A 433 28.81 -13.16 -24.88
CA LEU A 433 28.84 -13.47 -23.43
C LEU A 433 30.05 -14.31 -23.02
N SER A 434 30.58 -15.12 -23.96
CA SER A 434 31.78 -15.93 -23.73
C SER A 434 33.09 -15.13 -23.81
N THR A 435 33.06 -13.95 -24.44
CA THR A 435 34.24 -13.13 -24.76
C THR A 435 34.32 -11.91 -23.85
N VAL A 436 33.19 -11.31 -23.46
CA VAL A 436 33.16 -10.15 -22.58
C VAL A 436 33.32 -10.55 -21.11
N SER A 437 34.02 -9.72 -20.34
CA SER A 437 34.09 -9.89 -18.89
C SER A 437 32.82 -9.38 -18.22
N HIS A 438 32.02 -10.30 -17.66
CA HIS A 438 30.82 -9.95 -16.89
C HIS A 438 31.13 -9.05 -15.68
N SER A 439 32.30 -9.26 -15.05
CA SER A 439 32.76 -8.44 -13.93
C SER A 439 33.09 -7.02 -14.38
N GLU A 440 33.73 -6.85 -15.54
CA GLU A 440 34.07 -5.51 -16.06
C GLU A 440 32.83 -4.73 -16.49
N ILE A 441 31.87 -5.39 -17.16
CA ILE A 441 30.57 -4.78 -17.50
C ILE A 441 29.84 -4.34 -16.24
N HIS A 442 29.82 -5.20 -15.21
CA HIS A 442 29.17 -4.90 -13.93
C HIS A 442 29.82 -3.71 -13.22
N GLU A 443 31.15 -3.69 -13.10
CA GLU A 443 31.90 -2.57 -12.51
C GLU A 443 31.71 -1.27 -13.29
N ALA A 444 31.62 -1.33 -14.63
CA ALA A 444 31.49 -0.14 -15.47
C ALA A 444 30.07 0.42 -15.57
N LEU A 445 29.02 -0.41 -15.47
CA LEU A 445 27.63 0.00 -15.70
C LEU A 445 26.73 -0.15 -14.47
N ALA A 446 26.87 -1.23 -13.71
CA ALA A 446 25.97 -1.51 -12.59
C ALA A 446 26.42 -0.83 -11.30
N ARG A 447 27.70 -0.95 -10.93
CA ARG A 447 28.24 -0.40 -9.67
C ARG A 447 28.06 1.12 -9.50
N PRO A 448 28.27 1.98 -10.52
CA PRO A 448 28.06 3.41 -10.36
C PRO A 448 26.59 3.77 -10.11
N VAL A 449 25.67 3.03 -10.74
CA VAL A 449 24.22 3.22 -10.55
C VAL A 449 23.80 2.75 -9.17
N LEU A 450 24.22 1.55 -8.76
CA LEU A 450 23.93 0.99 -7.44
C LEU A 450 24.46 1.86 -6.31
N HIS A 451 25.65 2.44 -6.45
CA HIS A 451 26.21 3.38 -5.47
C HIS A 451 25.28 4.55 -5.14
N VAL A 452 24.52 5.04 -6.13
CA VAL A 452 23.54 6.13 -5.96
C VAL A 452 22.17 5.61 -5.49
N VAL A 453 21.71 4.46 -6.01
CA VAL A 453 20.43 3.83 -5.61
C VAL A 453 20.44 3.38 -4.14
N GLU A 454 21.57 2.85 -3.67
CA GLU A 454 21.78 2.42 -2.29
C GLU A 454 21.87 3.58 -1.30
N ALA A 455 22.06 4.82 -1.78
CA ALA A 455 22.01 6.01 -0.94
C ALA A 455 20.55 6.40 -0.66
N ALA A 456 20.26 6.86 0.56
CA ALA A 456 18.90 7.16 1.02
C ALA A 456 18.15 8.11 0.06
N GLY A 457 17.01 7.64 -0.46
CA GLY A 457 16.11 8.38 -1.36
C GLY A 457 14.67 8.21 -0.92
N LYS A 458 13.81 9.18 -1.26
CA LYS A 458 12.41 9.22 -0.80
C LYS A 458 11.43 8.43 -1.68
N SER A 459 11.88 7.88 -2.82
CA SER A 459 11.12 7.03 -3.76
C SER A 459 9.67 7.47 -4.07
N TRP A 460 9.39 8.77 -4.03
CA TRP A 460 8.04 9.29 -4.23
C TRP A 460 7.58 9.20 -5.68
N ARG A 461 8.50 9.17 -6.66
CA ARG A 461 8.18 9.05 -8.09
C ARG A 461 7.66 7.65 -8.45
N PRO A 462 8.30 6.56 -8.02
CA PRO A 462 7.71 5.22 -8.10
C PRO A 462 6.33 5.15 -7.42
N PHE A 463 6.19 5.69 -6.21
CA PHE A 463 4.89 5.74 -5.53
C PHE A 463 3.83 6.47 -6.37
N ALA A 464 4.15 7.66 -6.87
CA ALA A 464 3.26 8.45 -7.72
C ALA A 464 2.78 7.67 -8.95
N PHE A 465 3.69 6.95 -9.63
CA PHE A 465 3.33 6.13 -10.78
C PHE A 465 2.30 5.05 -10.41
N ILE A 466 2.56 4.28 -9.35
CA ILE A 466 1.67 3.23 -8.87
C ILE A 466 0.34 3.79 -8.40
N ALA A 467 0.37 4.87 -7.63
CA ALA A 467 -0.82 5.48 -7.06
C ALA A 467 -1.78 6.01 -8.15
N VAL A 468 -1.27 6.45 -9.31
CA VAL A 468 -2.12 6.83 -10.44
C VAL A 468 -2.82 5.62 -11.06
N VAL A 469 -2.11 4.50 -11.26
CA VAL A 469 -2.71 3.27 -11.80
C VAL A 469 -3.84 2.79 -10.89
N GLU A 470 -3.56 2.70 -9.58
CA GLU A 470 -4.52 2.23 -8.58
C GLU A 470 -5.68 3.21 -8.36
N ALA A 471 -5.44 4.53 -8.40
CA ALA A 471 -6.51 5.52 -8.27
C ALA A 471 -7.52 5.48 -9.42
N LEU A 472 -7.13 4.91 -10.57
CA LEU A 472 -8.00 4.68 -11.71
C LEU A 472 -8.73 3.32 -11.64
N GLY A 473 -8.50 2.53 -10.59
CA GLY A 473 -9.08 1.20 -10.40
C GLY A 473 -8.40 0.10 -11.23
N ALA A 474 -7.21 0.35 -11.77
CA ALA A 474 -6.43 -0.63 -12.51
C ALA A 474 -5.40 -1.31 -11.59
N ASP A 475 -5.08 -2.56 -11.90
CA ASP A 475 -4.09 -3.36 -11.17
C ASP A 475 -2.66 -2.94 -11.53
N SER A 476 -1.91 -2.47 -10.53
CA SER A 476 -0.55 -1.96 -10.72
C SER A 476 0.54 -3.03 -10.69
N ASP A 477 0.27 -4.22 -10.15
CA ASP A 477 1.31 -5.24 -9.98
C ASP A 477 1.99 -5.70 -11.29
N PRO A 478 1.27 -5.90 -12.42
CA PRO A 478 1.91 -6.22 -13.71
C PRO A 478 2.91 -5.15 -14.16
N TYR A 479 2.77 -3.93 -13.65
CA TYR A 479 3.62 -2.78 -13.99
C TYR A 479 4.73 -2.53 -12.97
N ARG A 480 4.92 -3.39 -11.96
CA ARG A 480 6.06 -3.33 -11.00
C ARG A 480 7.41 -3.03 -11.64
N PRO A 481 7.81 -3.69 -12.75
CA PRO A 481 9.07 -3.39 -13.43
C PRO A 481 9.27 -1.92 -13.81
N LEU A 482 8.19 -1.17 -14.07
CA LEU A 482 8.28 0.26 -14.42
C LEU A 482 8.71 1.13 -13.23
N MET A 483 8.51 0.69 -11.98
CA MET A 483 9.04 1.39 -10.81
C MET A 483 10.56 1.58 -10.89
N ALA A 484 11.27 0.54 -11.37
CA ALA A 484 12.70 0.61 -11.59
C ALA A 484 13.06 1.63 -12.68
N VAL A 485 12.33 1.67 -13.80
CA VAL A 485 12.57 2.68 -14.85
C VAL A 485 12.45 4.09 -14.30
N VAL A 486 11.38 4.36 -13.54
CA VAL A 486 11.12 5.69 -12.98
C VAL A 486 12.28 6.15 -12.10
N GLU A 487 12.77 5.29 -11.21
CA GLU A 487 13.87 5.63 -10.31
C GLU A 487 15.23 5.63 -11.02
N LEU A 488 15.46 4.74 -11.99
CA LEU A 488 16.70 4.66 -12.79
C LEU A 488 16.86 5.86 -13.72
N LEU A 489 15.77 6.37 -14.30
CA LEU A 489 15.79 7.59 -15.10
C LEU A 489 16.24 8.79 -14.24
N HIS A 490 15.66 8.93 -13.04
CA HIS A 490 16.07 9.97 -12.11
C HIS A 490 17.52 9.78 -11.65
N THR A 491 17.89 8.56 -11.26
CA THR A 491 19.26 8.23 -10.83
C THR A 491 20.29 8.55 -11.90
N GLY A 492 20.04 8.16 -13.15
CA GLY A 492 20.93 8.46 -14.28
C GLY A 492 21.09 9.96 -14.49
N SER A 493 19.99 10.71 -14.42
CA SER A 493 20.04 12.18 -14.49
C SER A 493 20.88 12.78 -13.36
N LEU A 494 20.78 12.28 -12.12
CA LEU A 494 21.58 12.77 -10.99
C LEU A 494 23.07 12.50 -11.17
N ILE A 495 23.44 11.31 -11.67
CA ILE A 495 24.86 10.97 -11.91
C ILE A 495 25.49 11.92 -12.93
N VAL A 496 24.76 12.24 -14.00
CA VAL A 496 25.23 13.16 -15.05
C VAL A 496 25.22 14.61 -14.56
N ASP A 497 24.19 15.03 -13.82
CA ASP A 497 24.08 16.36 -13.19
C ASP A 497 25.23 16.58 -12.19
N ASP A 498 25.56 15.59 -11.36
CA ASP A 498 26.70 15.64 -10.43
C ASP A 498 28.04 15.88 -11.13
N VAL A 499 28.22 15.35 -12.34
CA VAL A 499 29.41 15.62 -13.16
C VAL A 499 29.40 17.05 -13.71
N GLN A 500 28.23 17.53 -14.13
CA GLN A 500 28.08 18.87 -14.72
C GLN A 500 28.29 19.99 -13.68
N ASP A 501 27.93 19.72 -12.43
CA ASP A 501 28.00 20.65 -11.31
C ASP A 501 29.28 20.50 -10.46
N ASP A 502 30.20 19.60 -10.84
CA ASP A 502 31.40 19.24 -10.05
C ASP A 502 31.06 18.89 -8.58
N ALA A 503 29.95 18.19 -8.37
CA ALA A 503 29.42 17.90 -7.04
C ALA A 503 30.30 16.90 -6.27
N VAL A 504 30.69 17.22 -5.03
CA VAL A 504 31.53 16.32 -4.22
C VAL A 504 30.70 15.20 -3.55
N LEU A 505 29.47 15.50 -3.17
CA LEU A 505 28.60 14.60 -2.40
C LEU A 505 27.22 14.49 -3.05
N ARG A 506 26.65 13.28 -2.98
CA ARG A 506 25.26 12.97 -3.32
C ARG A 506 24.65 12.12 -2.21
N ARG A 507 23.55 12.59 -1.62
CA ARG A 507 22.82 11.87 -0.54
C ARG A 507 23.76 11.44 0.61
N GLY A 508 24.70 12.30 0.99
CA GLY A 508 25.67 12.06 2.06
C GLY A 508 26.84 11.11 1.70
N ARG A 509 26.93 10.63 0.46
CA ARG A 509 28.03 9.79 -0.04
C ARG A 509 28.84 10.53 -1.11
N PRO A 510 30.11 10.16 -1.37
CA PRO A 510 30.86 10.69 -2.51
C PRO A 510 30.08 10.55 -3.82
N ALA A 511 30.09 11.58 -4.67
CA ALA A 511 29.45 11.51 -5.97
C ALA A 511 30.05 10.38 -6.82
N ALA A 512 29.26 9.80 -7.72
CA ALA A 512 29.68 8.62 -8.50
C ALA A 512 30.95 8.88 -9.32
N HIS A 513 31.10 10.07 -9.90
CA HIS A 513 32.30 10.42 -10.66
C HIS A 513 33.57 10.53 -9.82
N SER A 514 33.45 10.84 -8.52
CA SER A 514 34.58 10.89 -7.60
C SER A 514 35.08 9.48 -7.24
N VAL A 515 34.22 8.48 -7.30
CA VAL A 515 34.53 7.07 -6.98
C VAL A 515 34.97 6.29 -8.21
N PHE A 516 34.21 6.40 -9.30
CA PHE A 516 34.36 5.56 -10.50
C PHE A 516 35.03 6.29 -11.69
N GLY A 517 35.30 7.59 -11.53
CA GLY A 517 35.81 8.46 -12.59
C GLY A 517 34.71 9.03 -13.48
N THR A 518 34.98 10.21 -14.04
CA THR A 518 34.02 10.99 -14.85
C THR A 518 33.50 10.23 -16.06
N ALA A 519 34.37 9.57 -16.83
CA ALA A 519 33.97 8.84 -18.04
C ALA A 519 33.01 7.69 -17.71
N THR A 520 33.34 6.89 -16.69
CA THR A 520 32.50 5.78 -16.21
C THR A 520 31.16 6.28 -15.69
N ALA A 521 31.15 7.36 -14.90
CA ALA A 521 29.92 7.94 -14.37
C ALA A 521 28.99 8.44 -15.48
N ILE A 522 29.50 9.18 -16.48
CA ILE A 522 28.70 9.63 -17.63
C ILE A 522 28.11 8.42 -18.37
N ASN A 523 28.93 7.40 -18.65
CA ASN A 523 28.49 6.23 -19.39
C ASN A 523 27.42 5.42 -18.63
N ALA A 524 27.66 5.12 -17.35
CA ALA A 524 26.72 4.40 -16.51
C ALA A 524 25.42 5.18 -16.28
N GLY A 525 25.51 6.50 -16.04
CA GLY A 525 24.36 7.37 -15.84
C GLY A 525 23.48 7.50 -17.08
N THR A 526 24.07 7.61 -18.27
CA THR A 526 23.32 7.64 -19.53
C THR A 526 22.78 6.27 -19.92
N ALA A 527 23.48 5.18 -19.57
CA ALA A 527 23.03 3.83 -19.83
C ALA A 527 21.70 3.48 -19.14
N THR A 528 21.37 4.12 -18.01
CA THR A 528 20.09 3.88 -17.32
C THR A 528 18.87 4.25 -18.14
N TYR A 529 19.01 5.17 -19.11
CA TYR A 529 17.92 5.54 -20.01
C TYR A 529 17.45 4.36 -20.86
N PHE A 530 18.34 3.40 -21.16
CA PHE A 530 18.01 2.22 -21.96
C PHE A 530 17.35 1.10 -21.14
N ALA A 531 17.30 1.22 -19.80
CA ALA A 531 16.56 0.27 -18.96
C ALA A 531 15.06 0.25 -19.31
N PHE A 532 14.52 1.37 -19.82
CA PHE A 532 13.15 1.47 -20.27
C PHE A 532 12.82 0.46 -21.39
N ASP A 533 13.67 0.34 -22.40
CA ASP A 533 13.46 -0.60 -23.51
C ASP A 533 13.44 -2.05 -23.00
N ARG A 534 14.40 -2.41 -22.14
CA ARG A 534 14.48 -3.74 -21.54
C ARG A 534 13.23 -4.08 -20.73
N VAL A 535 12.75 -3.15 -19.89
CA VAL A 535 11.56 -3.33 -19.06
C VAL A 535 10.31 -3.43 -19.93
N LEU A 536 10.12 -2.51 -20.87
CA LEU A 536 8.90 -2.44 -21.68
C LEU A 536 8.74 -3.69 -22.57
N ARG A 537 9.83 -4.28 -23.07
CA ARG A 537 9.82 -5.56 -23.81
C ARG A 537 9.29 -6.73 -22.99
N GLY A 538 9.54 -6.73 -21.67
CA GLY A 538 9.05 -7.77 -20.76
C GLY A 538 7.57 -7.65 -20.39
N LEU A 539 6.93 -6.52 -20.73
CA LEU A 539 5.51 -6.29 -20.44
C LEU A 539 4.62 -6.68 -21.62
N GLU A 540 3.51 -7.34 -21.33
CA GLU A 540 2.44 -7.60 -22.28
C GLU A 540 1.57 -6.35 -22.43
N LEU A 541 1.76 -5.61 -23.53
CA LEU A 541 1.08 -4.35 -23.80
C LEU A 541 0.54 -4.33 -25.23
N ARG A 542 -0.61 -3.68 -25.41
CA ARG A 542 -1.15 -3.36 -26.75
C ARG A 542 -0.12 -2.55 -27.56
N PRO A 543 0.01 -2.76 -28.88
CA PRO A 543 0.98 -2.06 -29.72
C PRO A 543 0.93 -0.53 -29.59
N GLU A 544 -0.28 0.04 -29.50
CA GLU A 544 -0.52 1.48 -29.42
C GLU A 544 -0.05 2.05 -28.08
N VAL A 545 -0.28 1.32 -26.98
CA VAL A 545 0.19 1.68 -25.64
C VAL A 545 1.72 1.65 -25.58
N ARG A 546 2.32 0.60 -26.15
CA ARG A 546 3.78 0.47 -26.24
C ARG A 546 4.40 1.62 -27.03
N LEU A 547 3.81 1.97 -28.19
CA LEU A 547 4.29 3.08 -29.02
C LEU A 547 4.20 4.41 -28.26
N HIS A 548 3.04 4.72 -27.66
CA HIS A 548 2.87 5.94 -26.85
C HIS A 548 3.88 6.01 -25.70
N ALA A 549 4.13 4.90 -25.02
CA ALA A 549 5.12 4.84 -23.94
C ALA A 549 6.54 5.20 -24.44
N TYR A 550 6.96 4.72 -25.61
CA TYR A 550 8.24 5.12 -26.23
C TYR A 550 8.28 6.58 -26.65
N GLU A 551 7.23 7.08 -27.31
CA GLU A 551 7.16 8.49 -27.74
C GLU A 551 7.25 9.44 -26.54
N LEU A 552 6.52 9.11 -25.48
CA LEU A 552 6.51 9.83 -24.22
C LEU A 552 7.90 9.80 -23.56
N PHE A 553 8.52 8.63 -23.45
CA PHE A 553 9.86 8.48 -22.87
C PHE A 553 10.93 9.29 -23.63
N CYS A 554 10.93 9.22 -24.97
CA CYS A 554 11.83 10.03 -25.79
C CYS A 554 11.54 11.54 -25.66
N GLY A 555 10.27 11.93 -25.54
CA GLY A 555 9.86 13.31 -25.28
C GLY A 555 10.37 13.85 -23.95
N VAL A 556 10.31 13.02 -22.88
CA VAL A 556 10.86 13.33 -21.56
C VAL A 556 12.36 13.55 -21.63
N LEU A 557 13.11 12.64 -22.27
CA LEU A 557 14.56 12.79 -22.39
C LEU A 557 14.94 14.09 -23.10
N ARG A 558 14.26 14.44 -24.20
CA ARG A 558 14.49 15.72 -24.89
C ARG A 558 14.19 16.93 -23.99
N SER A 559 13.05 16.91 -23.32
CA SER A 559 12.60 18.03 -22.47
C SER A 559 13.52 18.22 -21.27
N ALA A 560 13.88 17.14 -20.58
CA ALA A 560 14.77 17.16 -19.42
C ALA A 560 16.17 17.68 -19.79
N HIS A 561 16.73 17.23 -20.91
CA HIS A 561 18.03 17.73 -21.40
C HIS A 561 17.96 19.19 -21.85
N ALA A 562 16.86 19.62 -22.46
CA ALA A 562 16.65 21.04 -22.78
C ALA A 562 16.58 21.90 -21.51
N GLY A 563 15.84 21.43 -20.49
CA GLY A 563 15.77 22.06 -19.17
C GLY A 563 17.15 22.16 -18.51
N GLN A 564 17.91 21.06 -18.52
CA GLN A 564 19.28 21.03 -17.98
C GLN A 564 20.22 21.96 -18.75
N ALA A 565 20.17 21.96 -20.08
CA ALA A 565 20.98 22.86 -20.90
C ALA A 565 20.68 24.33 -20.59
N LEU A 566 19.39 24.66 -20.41
CA LEU A 566 19.01 25.97 -19.95
C LEU A 566 19.54 26.22 -18.54
N ASP A 567 19.40 25.29 -17.57
CA ASP A 567 19.88 25.43 -16.17
C ASP A 567 21.40 25.74 -16.11
N ILE A 568 22.20 25.02 -16.89
CA ILE A 568 23.65 25.26 -17.01
C ILE A 568 23.95 26.66 -17.57
N ARG A 569 23.15 27.13 -18.54
CA ARG A 569 23.39 28.43 -19.19
C ARG A 569 23.18 29.66 -18.29
N GLY A 570 22.52 29.51 -17.14
CA GLY A 570 22.12 30.63 -16.28
C GLY A 570 20.93 31.45 -16.84
N ARG A 571 20.38 32.34 -15.99
CA ARG A 571 19.40 33.37 -16.40
C ARG A 571 19.87 34.79 -16.03
N THR A 572 21.16 34.97 -15.78
CA THR A 572 21.76 36.24 -15.36
C THR A 572 21.38 37.38 -16.30
N ARG A 573 21.51 37.17 -17.62
CA ARG A 573 21.13 38.17 -18.62
C ARG A 573 19.65 38.56 -18.56
N ALA A 574 18.75 37.57 -18.46
CA ALA A 574 17.32 37.84 -18.36
C ALA A 574 16.97 38.58 -17.06
N MET A 575 17.66 38.27 -15.95
CA MET A 575 17.53 38.99 -14.70
C MET A 575 18.07 40.42 -14.79
N ASP A 576 19.23 40.63 -15.43
CA ASP A 576 19.79 41.96 -15.68
C ASP A 576 18.81 42.83 -16.48
N GLU A 577 18.23 42.27 -17.55
CA GLU A 577 17.23 42.95 -18.39
C GLU A 577 15.95 43.29 -17.59
N ALA A 578 15.43 42.34 -16.80
CA ALA A 578 14.24 42.55 -15.97
C ALA A 578 14.44 43.64 -14.89
N VAL A 579 15.58 43.59 -14.19
CA VAL A 579 15.93 44.58 -13.16
C VAL A 579 16.19 45.97 -13.77
N ALA A 580 16.83 46.03 -14.94
CA ALA A 580 17.12 47.29 -15.63
C ALA A 580 15.86 47.95 -16.20
N ALA A 581 14.94 47.15 -16.78
CA ALA A 581 13.71 47.67 -17.36
C ALA A 581 12.74 48.24 -16.31
N GLY A 582 12.85 47.80 -15.04
CA GLY A 582 11.84 48.08 -14.02
C GLY A 582 10.45 47.52 -14.37
N SER A 583 10.36 46.79 -15.49
CA SER A 583 9.23 45.99 -15.93
C SER A 583 9.54 44.57 -15.49
N GLN A 584 8.74 44.08 -14.54
CA GLN A 584 8.82 42.73 -14.00
C GLN A 584 8.27 41.69 -15.01
N GLU A 585 8.34 41.98 -16.32
CA GLU A 585 8.06 41.01 -17.37
C GLU A 585 8.91 39.76 -17.12
N THR A 586 8.22 38.63 -17.07
CA THR A 586 8.26 37.74 -15.92
C THR A 586 9.50 36.85 -15.94
N ILE A 587 10.60 37.33 -15.33
CA ILE A 587 11.75 36.48 -14.98
C ILE A 587 11.30 35.21 -14.25
N GLY A 588 10.18 35.28 -13.51
CA GLY A 588 9.47 34.13 -12.98
C GLY A 588 9.08 33.08 -14.02
N ASP A 589 8.53 33.48 -15.18
CA ASP A 589 8.15 32.55 -16.26
C ASP A 589 9.37 31.88 -16.89
N HIS A 590 10.49 32.59 -17.01
CA HIS A 590 11.75 32.00 -17.45
C HIS A 590 12.26 30.93 -16.47
N VAL A 591 12.16 31.19 -15.16
CA VAL A 591 12.49 30.21 -14.11
C VAL A 591 11.50 29.04 -14.09
N LEU A 592 10.21 29.29 -14.31
CA LEU A 592 9.20 28.23 -14.37
C LEU A 592 9.36 27.38 -15.63
N ALA A 593 9.73 27.94 -16.79
CA ALA A 593 10.06 27.18 -17.99
C ALA A 593 11.26 26.24 -17.77
N VAL A 594 12.28 26.76 -17.05
CA VAL A 594 13.25 26.05 -16.20
C VAL A 594 12.79 24.70 -15.66
N HIS A 595 12.08 24.86 -14.54
CA HIS A 595 11.54 23.80 -13.68
C HIS A 595 10.57 22.90 -14.43
N ARG A 596 9.82 23.46 -15.38
CA ARG A 596 8.87 22.73 -16.23
C ARG A 596 9.59 21.71 -17.09
N LEU A 597 10.61 22.12 -17.83
CA LEU A 597 11.37 21.24 -18.72
C LEU A 597 12.21 20.22 -17.94
N LYS A 598 12.92 20.66 -16.90
CA LYS A 598 13.86 19.81 -16.13
C LYS A 598 13.14 18.79 -15.26
N THR A 599 12.00 19.15 -14.65
CA THR A 599 11.35 18.34 -13.61
C THR A 599 9.87 18.10 -13.85
N ALA A 600 9.06 19.12 -14.17
CA ALA A 600 7.61 18.97 -14.21
C ALA A 600 7.12 18.08 -15.36
N LEU A 601 7.67 18.22 -16.57
CA LEU A 601 7.32 17.37 -17.70
C LEU A 601 7.71 15.91 -17.50
N PRO A 602 8.89 15.57 -16.94
CA PRO A 602 9.16 14.20 -16.49
C PRO A 602 8.10 13.66 -15.53
N VAL A 603 7.70 14.42 -14.50
CA VAL A 603 6.70 13.98 -13.52
C VAL A 603 5.31 13.84 -14.16
N ARG A 604 4.92 14.78 -15.02
CA ARG A 604 3.70 14.71 -15.85
C ARG A 604 3.70 13.44 -16.70
N ALA A 605 4.82 13.10 -17.33
CA ALA A 605 4.92 11.91 -18.17
C ALA A 605 4.76 10.61 -17.38
N LEU A 606 5.18 10.56 -16.12
CA LEU A 606 4.89 9.40 -15.26
C LEU A 606 3.38 9.19 -15.11
N ALA A 607 2.64 10.26 -14.83
CA ALA A 607 1.19 10.20 -14.72
C ALA A 607 0.51 9.88 -16.05
N ASP A 608 1.02 10.42 -17.16
CA ASP A 608 0.53 10.14 -18.52
C ASP A 608 0.71 8.66 -18.88
N LEU A 609 1.88 8.08 -18.59
CA LEU A 609 2.14 6.66 -18.79
C LEU A 609 1.21 5.80 -17.91
N ALA A 610 1.13 6.09 -16.62
CA ALA A 610 0.27 5.38 -15.68
C ALA A 610 -1.22 5.43 -16.11
N ALA A 611 -1.71 6.62 -16.48
CA ALA A 611 -3.07 6.80 -16.99
C ALA A 611 -3.32 6.04 -18.30
N THR A 612 -2.31 5.95 -19.17
CA THR A 612 -2.43 5.18 -20.43
C THR A 612 -2.47 3.68 -20.15
N LEU A 613 -1.67 3.18 -19.21
CA LEU A 613 -1.66 1.77 -18.81
C LEU A 613 -2.98 1.36 -18.14
N ALA A 614 -3.58 2.27 -17.38
CA ALA A 614 -4.85 2.09 -16.68
C ALA A 614 -6.09 2.39 -17.53
N ASP A 615 -5.95 2.60 -18.85
CA ASP A 615 -7.07 2.91 -19.76
C ASP A 615 -7.94 4.12 -19.30
N ALA A 616 -7.29 5.14 -18.74
CA ALA A 616 -7.97 6.33 -18.21
C ALA A 616 -8.80 7.05 -19.29
N GLN A 617 -9.95 7.59 -18.88
CA GLN A 617 -10.74 8.46 -19.73
C GLN A 617 -9.96 9.73 -20.09
N PRO A 618 -10.21 10.36 -21.25
CA PRO A 618 -9.45 11.54 -21.69
C PRO A 618 -9.42 12.69 -20.66
N ALA A 619 -10.54 12.95 -19.97
CA ALA A 619 -10.61 13.96 -18.93
C ALA A 619 -9.78 13.60 -17.68
N GLN A 620 -9.82 12.33 -17.24
CA GLN A 620 -9.00 11.82 -16.14
C GLN A 620 -7.52 11.97 -16.47
N ARG A 621 -7.10 11.50 -17.66
CA ARG A 621 -5.70 11.58 -18.10
C ARG A 621 -5.21 13.03 -18.17
N ALA A 622 -6.03 13.96 -18.69
CA ALA A 622 -5.67 15.38 -18.76
C ALA A 622 -5.48 15.98 -17.36
N ALA A 623 -6.45 15.80 -16.46
CA ALA A 623 -6.38 16.33 -15.10
C ALA A 623 -5.21 15.71 -14.29
N LEU A 624 -4.94 14.42 -14.48
CA LEU A 624 -3.76 13.76 -13.90
C LEU A 624 -2.46 14.40 -14.41
N CYS A 625 -2.34 14.61 -15.71
CA CYS A 625 -1.17 15.28 -16.28
C CYS A 625 -0.97 16.67 -15.67
N ASP A 626 -2.02 17.50 -15.60
CA ASP A 626 -1.94 18.86 -15.08
C ASP A 626 -1.60 18.88 -13.59
N TYR A 627 -2.18 17.97 -12.79
CA TYR A 627 -1.86 17.82 -11.37
C TYR A 627 -0.40 17.41 -11.15
N PHE A 628 0.11 16.44 -11.92
CA PHE A 628 1.49 15.96 -11.76
C PHE A 628 2.53 16.94 -12.33
N GLU A 629 2.17 17.73 -13.35
CA GLU A 629 2.99 18.87 -13.77
C GLU A 629 3.07 19.92 -12.64
N ALA A 630 1.94 20.27 -12.02
CA ALA A 630 1.89 21.17 -10.87
C ALA A 630 2.69 20.61 -9.68
N LEU A 631 2.64 19.30 -9.43
CA LEU A 631 3.45 18.62 -8.42
C LEU A 631 4.94 18.80 -8.67
N GLY A 632 5.40 18.56 -9.90
CA GLY A 632 6.81 18.74 -10.25
C GLY A 632 7.29 20.19 -10.13
N LEU A 633 6.46 21.17 -10.49
CA LEU A 633 6.75 22.59 -10.28
C LEU A 633 6.83 22.95 -8.80
N CYS A 634 5.86 22.48 -8.00
CA CYS A 634 5.83 22.68 -6.56
C CYS A 634 7.11 22.14 -5.90
N TYR A 635 7.56 20.94 -6.28
CA TYR A 635 8.80 20.35 -5.77
C TYR A 635 10.02 21.24 -6.01
N GLN A 636 10.19 21.79 -7.22
CA GLN A 636 11.31 22.70 -7.50
C GLN A 636 11.21 24.03 -6.77
N ILE A 637 10.02 24.62 -6.69
CA ILE A 637 9.83 25.88 -5.95
C ILE A 637 10.16 25.65 -4.47
N SER A 638 9.69 24.55 -3.89
CA SER A 638 10.02 24.20 -2.52
C SER A 638 11.51 23.92 -2.33
N ASP A 639 12.18 23.23 -3.26
CA ASP A 639 13.63 22.99 -3.20
C ASP A 639 14.44 24.30 -3.28
N ASP A 640 14.05 25.26 -4.14
CA ASP A 640 14.66 26.60 -4.18
C ASP A 640 14.51 27.32 -2.81
N VAL A 641 13.37 27.17 -2.12
CA VAL A 641 13.15 27.74 -0.78
C VAL A 641 13.97 27.00 0.28
N PHE A 642 14.06 25.68 0.20
CA PHE A 642 14.87 24.88 1.13
C PHE A 642 16.34 25.20 1.05
N ASP A 643 16.85 25.46 -0.15
CA ASP A 643 18.24 25.82 -0.32
C ASP A 643 18.61 27.02 0.55
N LEU A 644 17.71 28.02 0.65
CA LEU A 644 17.91 29.21 1.48
C LEU A 644 18.05 28.91 2.99
N ARG A 645 17.38 27.87 3.49
CA ARG A 645 17.35 27.52 4.92
C ARG A 645 18.37 26.44 5.30
N GLY A 646 18.93 25.75 4.31
CA GLY A 646 19.84 24.61 4.51
C GLY A 646 19.09 23.32 4.83
N HIS A 647 19.81 22.21 4.86
CA HIS A 647 19.24 20.89 5.14
C HIS A 647 19.79 20.32 6.44
N VAL A 648 18.89 19.89 7.31
CA VAL A 648 19.20 19.22 8.58
C VAL A 648 18.48 17.87 8.57
N ASN A 649 19.18 16.78 8.89
CA ASN A 649 18.57 15.46 9.01
C ASN A 649 17.84 15.31 10.36
N GLY A 650 17.18 14.16 10.57
CA GLY A 650 16.47 13.87 11.82
C GLY A 650 17.35 13.79 13.08
N SER A 651 18.68 13.71 12.94
CA SER A 651 19.64 13.77 14.06
C SER A 651 20.21 15.17 14.30
N GLY A 652 19.75 16.19 13.56
CA GLY A 652 20.25 17.56 13.69
C GLY A 652 21.55 17.84 12.91
N GLU A 653 22.08 16.87 12.16
CA GLU A 653 23.28 17.05 11.34
C GLU A 653 22.95 17.78 10.05
N ARG A 654 23.80 18.74 9.71
CA ARG A 654 23.67 19.54 8.51
C ARG A 654 24.11 18.74 7.30
N LEU A 655 23.16 18.38 6.43
CA LEU A 655 23.47 17.69 5.16
C LEU A 655 23.83 18.67 4.04
N LYS A 656 23.43 19.95 4.15
CA LYS A 656 23.70 20.99 3.17
C LYS A 656 23.76 22.37 3.81
N GLU A 657 24.75 23.19 3.43
CA GLU A 657 24.85 24.58 3.90
C GLU A 657 23.74 25.47 3.31
N PRO A 658 23.16 26.40 4.09
CA PRO A 658 22.14 27.32 3.60
C PRO A 658 22.67 28.27 2.51
N GLY A 659 21.91 28.47 1.44
CA GLY A 659 22.13 29.45 0.38
C GLY A 659 23.20 29.05 -0.64
N GLU A 660 23.27 27.77 -1.04
CA GLU A 660 24.18 27.34 -2.11
C GLU A 660 23.87 28.06 -3.43
N ASP A 661 22.58 28.17 -3.78
CA ASP A 661 22.15 28.85 -5.00
C ASP A 661 22.54 30.34 -5.00
N ILE A 662 22.53 30.98 -3.82
CA ILE A 662 23.02 32.36 -3.66
C ILE A 662 24.53 32.43 -3.90
N ARG A 663 25.32 31.49 -3.36
CA ARG A 663 26.78 31.45 -3.59
C ARG A 663 27.12 31.24 -5.07
N ASN A 664 26.26 30.52 -5.80
CA ASN A 664 26.42 30.28 -7.23
C ASN A 664 25.85 31.41 -8.10
N GLY A 665 25.15 32.38 -7.51
CA GLY A 665 24.48 33.48 -8.22
C GLY A 665 23.35 32.97 -9.13
N LYS A 666 22.69 31.87 -8.72
CA LYS A 666 21.60 31.25 -9.47
C LYS A 666 20.35 32.11 -9.37
N VAL A 667 19.61 32.20 -10.47
CA VAL A 667 18.32 32.88 -10.53
C VAL A 667 17.22 31.88 -10.18
N THR A 668 16.77 31.92 -8.93
CA THR A 668 15.76 31.00 -8.37
C THR A 668 14.37 31.64 -8.35
N TYR A 669 13.33 30.84 -8.11
CA TYR A 669 11.95 31.34 -8.12
C TYR A 669 11.64 32.30 -6.95
N PRO A 670 12.12 32.09 -5.71
CA PRO A 670 11.97 33.08 -4.64
C PRO A 670 12.64 34.42 -4.95
N LEU A 671 13.78 34.41 -5.66
CA LEU A 671 14.43 35.63 -6.12
C LEU A 671 13.59 36.34 -7.18
N ALA A 672 13.05 35.62 -8.16
CA ALA A 672 12.14 36.19 -9.15
C ALA A 672 10.92 36.86 -8.49
N CYS A 673 10.30 36.20 -7.51
CA CYS A 673 9.19 36.75 -6.71
C CYS A 673 9.62 37.99 -5.90
N ALA A 674 10.82 38.00 -5.34
CA ALA A 674 11.34 39.16 -4.61
C ALA A 674 11.51 40.38 -5.53
N ILE A 675 12.00 40.19 -6.76
CA ILE A 675 12.11 41.27 -7.75
C ILE A 675 10.74 41.78 -8.20
N GLU A 676 9.72 40.91 -8.22
CA GLU A 676 8.32 41.29 -8.45
C GLU A 676 7.72 42.16 -7.33
N LEU A 677 8.15 41.96 -6.09
CA LEU A 677 7.60 42.69 -4.94
C LEU A 677 8.38 43.97 -4.58
N LEU A 678 9.69 43.99 -4.84
CA LEU A 678 10.56 45.08 -4.40
C LEU A 678 10.49 46.30 -5.33
N PRO A 679 10.56 47.53 -4.77
CA PRO A 679 10.83 48.72 -5.57
C PRO A 679 12.15 48.57 -6.34
N ASN A 680 12.23 49.12 -7.56
CA ASN A 680 13.35 48.93 -8.49
C ASN A 680 14.75 49.09 -7.82
N GLY A 681 14.98 50.15 -7.03
CA GLY A 681 16.27 50.35 -6.35
C GLY A 681 16.65 49.25 -5.35
N ARG A 682 15.67 48.63 -4.67
CA ARG A 682 15.91 47.47 -3.77
C ARG A 682 16.05 46.16 -4.55
N ALA A 683 15.31 46.00 -5.65
CA ALA A 683 15.49 44.89 -6.57
C ALA A 683 16.90 44.88 -7.17
N GLN A 684 17.41 46.04 -7.61
CA GLN A 684 18.78 46.23 -8.07
C GLN A 684 19.83 45.90 -6.99
N GLU A 685 19.60 46.33 -5.75
CA GLU A 685 20.49 46.01 -4.63
C GLU A 685 20.54 44.51 -4.34
N LEU A 686 19.37 43.85 -4.25
CA LEU A 686 19.28 42.42 -4.02
C LEU A 686 19.98 41.64 -5.14
N TRP A 687 19.67 41.96 -6.40
CA TRP A 687 20.29 41.29 -7.54
C TRP A 687 21.80 41.49 -7.55
N ARG A 688 22.31 42.71 -7.32
CA ARG A 688 23.75 42.99 -7.27
C ARG A 688 24.48 42.12 -6.25
N ARG A 689 23.87 41.92 -5.06
CA ARG A 689 24.45 41.06 -4.01
C ARG A 689 24.48 39.59 -4.44
N VAL A 690 23.38 39.06 -5.00
CA VAL A 690 23.32 37.66 -5.46
C VAL A 690 24.27 37.43 -6.64
N SER A 691 24.28 38.33 -7.63
CA SER A 691 25.15 38.24 -8.81
C SER A 691 26.64 38.33 -8.47
N ALA A 692 26.99 38.94 -7.33
CA ALA A 692 28.37 39.01 -6.83
C ALA A 692 28.89 37.67 -6.30
N ARG A 693 28.05 36.62 -6.19
CA ARG A 693 28.41 35.27 -5.73
C ARG A 693 29.13 35.30 -4.38
N PRO A 694 28.44 35.81 -3.33
CA PRO A 694 29.05 36.00 -2.02
C PRO A 694 29.56 34.68 -1.47
N ARG A 695 30.73 34.71 -0.83
CA ARG A 695 31.36 33.51 -0.24
C ARG A 695 31.32 33.53 1.29
N GLN A 696 31.28 34.72 1.89
CA GLN A 696 31.25 34.87 3.34
C GLN A 696 29.86 34.50 3.89
N PRO A 697 29.78 33.69 4.96
CA PRO A 697 28.49 33.30 5.56
C PRO A 697 27.60 34.49 5.92
N GLU A 698 28.17 35.60 6.41
CA GLU A 698 27.41 36.80 6.79
C GLU A 698 26.76 37.47 5.56
N GLU A 699 27.46 37.51 4.42
CA GLU A 699 26.93 38.09 3.18
C GLU A 699 25.81 37.24 2.58
N VAL A 700 25.97 35.91 2.62
CA VAL A 700 24.94 34.96 2.18
C VAL A 700 23.70 35.10 3.08
N ALA A 701 23.88 35.12 4.41
CA ALA A 701 22.79 35.34 5.36
C ALA A 701 22.09 36.68 5.15
N ALA A 702 22.82 37.75 4.82
CA ALA A 702 22.24 39.04 4.51
C ALA A 702 21.37 39.02 3.23
N CYS A 703 21.76 38.24 2.21
CA CYS A 703 20.97 38.03 1.01
C CYS A 703 19.68 37.25 1.31
N ILE A 704 19.79 36.15 2.07
CA ILE A 704 18.65 35.34 2.52
C ILE A 704 17.66 36.22 3.29
N ALA A 705 18.14 36.97 4.27
CA ALA A 705 17.28 37.83 5.08
C ALA A 705 16.62 38.96 4.27
N LEU A 706 17.25 39.43 3.18
CA LEU A 706 16.64 40.40 2.26
C LEU A 706 15.55 39.74 1.39
N LEU A 707 15.78 38.52 0.91
CA LEU A 707 14.79 37.71 0.20
C LEU A 707 13.56 37.43 1.07
N GLU A 708 13.76 37.00 2.31
CA GLU A 708 12.66 36.72 3.24
C GLU A 708 11.86 38.00 3.56
N ARG A 709 12.54 39.10 3.94
CA ARG A 709 11.86 40.38 4.23
C ARG A 709 11.16 41.01 3.03
N SER A 710 11.51 40.63 1.80
CA SER A 710 10.84 41.12 0.60
C SER A 710 9.45 40.50 0.41
N GLY A 711 9.14 39.39 1.09
CA GLY A 711 7.96 38.57 0.83
C GLY A 711 8.11 37.61 -0.36
N GLY A 712 9.26 37.59 -1.06
CA GLY A 712 9.49 36.73 -2.22
C GLY A 712 9.42 35.24 -1.90
N VAL A 713 9.89 34.83 -0.71
CA VAL A 713 9.78 33.44 -0.23
C VAL A 713 8.31 33.07 0.01
N ASP A 714 7.55 33.95 0.68
CA ASP A 714 6.14 33.70 1.00
C ASP A 714 5.29 33.63 -0.27
N LEU A 715 5.49 34.53 -1.23
CA LEU A 715 4.80 34.53 -2.51
C LEU A 715 5.12 33.26 -3.33
N ALA A 716 6.38 32.81 -3.31
CA ALA A 716 6.78 31.57 -3.97
C ALA A 716 6.03 30.36 -3.39
N LEU A 717 5.97 30.24 -2.06
CA LEU A 717 5.26 29.16 -1.36
C LEU A 717 3.74 29.26 -1.57
N GLU A 718 3.17 30.46 -1.53
CA GLU A 718 1.75 30.70 -1.81
C GLU A 718 1.38 30.20 -3.21
N ARG A 719 2.15 30.59 -4.23
CA ARG A 719 1.94 30.15 -5.63
C ARG A 719 2.09 28.64 -5.78
N ALA A 720 3.08 28.03 -5.14
CA ALA A 720 3.27 26.57 -5.15
C ALA A 720 2.06 25.83 -4.53
N ARG A 721 1.58 26.29 -3.37
CA ARG A 721 0.38 25.74 -2.70
C ARG A 721 -0.88 25.92 -3.55
N ALA A 722 -1.05 27.10 -4.17
CA ALA A 722 -2.18 27.37 -5.05
C ALA A 722 -2.20 26.47 -6.29
N LEU A 723 -1.04 26.16 -6.87
CA LEU A 723 -0.90 25.23 -8.00
C LEU A 723 -1.42 23.83 -7.63
N ILE A 724 -1.00 23.28 -6.49
CA ILE A 724 -1.44 21.96 -6.03
C ILE A 724 -2.96 21.94 -5.78
N ASN A 725 -3.47 22.89 -5.01
CA ASN A 725 -4.89 22.92 -4.64
C ASN A 725 -5.81 23.13 -5.84
N ARG A 726 -5.46 24.05 -6.76
CA ARG A 726 -6.26 24.29 -7.98
C ARG A 726 -6.38 23.04 -8.83
N ASN A 727 -5.27 22.33 -9.07
CA ASN A 727 -5.30 21.13 -9.91
C ASN A 727 -5.94 19.94 -9.19
N TRP A 728 -5.77 19.82 -7.87
CA TRP A 728 -6.47 18.80 -7.09
C TRP A 728 -7.98 18.94 -7.20
N ASN A 729 -8.53 20.16 -7.05
CA ASN A 729 -9.97 20.40 -7.14
C ASN A 729 -10.58 20.04 -8.51
N VAL A 730 -9.77 19.98 -9.57
CA VAL A 730 -10.18 19.52 -10.90
C VAL A 730 -10.08 17.99 -11.01
N LEU A 731 -9.02 17.41 -10.45
CA LEU A 731 -8.73 15.97 -10.52
C LEU A 731 -9.64 15.14 -9.61
N GLU A 732 -9.86 15.59 -8.37
CA GLU A 732 -10.55 14.87 -7.30
C GLU A 732 -11.90 14.27 -7.74
N PRO A 733 -12.84 15.02 -8.36
CA PRO A 733 -14.13 14.47 -8.77
C PRO A 733 -14.05 13.52 -9.97
N LEU A 734 -12.90 13.43 -10.65
CA LEU A 734 -12.70 12.54 -11.81
C LEU A 734 -12.14 11.17 -11.39
N LEU A 735 -11.65 11.02 -10.16
CA LEU A 735 -11.10 9.78 -9.66
C LEU A 735 -12.14 8.99 -8.87
N PRO A 736 -12.27 7.66 -9.10
CA PRO A 736 -12.99 6.78 -8.19
C PRO A 736 -12.49 6.93 -6.74
N ASN A 737 -13.39 6.75 -5.77
CA ASN A 737 -13.08 6.93 -4.36
C ASN A 737 -12.37 5.71 -3.76
N TYR A 738 -11.14 5.43 -4.16
CA TYR A 738 -10.27 4.42 -3.54
C TYR A 738 -9.39 5.04 -2.43
N PRO A 739 -8.96 4.29 -1.40
CA PRO A 739 -8.03 4.77 -0.38
C PRO A 739 -6.74 5.41 -0.90
N ILE A 740 -6.22 4.92 -2.02
CA ILE A 740 -5.03 5.49 -2.66
C ILE A 740 -5.25 6.94 -3.16
N LYS A 741 -6.50 7.37 -3.42
CA LYS A 741 -6.86 8.77 -3.74
C LYS A 741 -6.46 9.70 -2.57
N ALA A 742 -6.74 9.30 -1.33
CA ALA A 742 -6.32 10.06 -0.16
C ALA A 742 -4.79 10.17 -0.06
N MET A 743 -4.06 9.10 -0.42
CA MET A 743 -2.60 9.14 -0.45
C MET A 743 -2.04 10.07 -1.54
N LEU A 744 -2.70 10.15 -2.71
CA LEU A 744 -2.35 11.13 -3.76
C LEU A 744 -2.56 12.57 -3.31
N ARG A 745 -3.62 12.85 -2.54
CA ARG A 745 -3.84 14.15 -1.90
C ARG A 745 -2.74 14.46 -0.89
N ALA A 746 -2.44 13.50 -0.01
CA ALA A 746 -1.40 13.62 0.99
C ALA A 746 -0.02 13.89 0.35
N LEU A 747 0.32 13.26 -0.79
CA LEU A 747 1.54 13.54 -1.54
C LEU A 747 1.63 14.99 -2.03
N GLY A 748 0.52 15.54 -2.56
CA GLY A 748 0.46 16.94 -2.97
C GLY A 748 0.63 17.90 -1.81
N LEU A 749 -0.04 17.64 -0.69
CA LEU A 749 0.09 18.42 0.54
C LEU A 749 1.50 18.31 1.14
N PHE A 750 2.10 17.12 1.07
CA PHE A 750 3.48 16.91 1.48
C PHE A 750 4.41 17.80 0.67
N ALA A 751 4.28 17.83 -0.67
CA ALA A 751 5.07 18.69 -1.55
C ALA A 751 4.88 20.19 -1.26
N ALA A 752 3.65 20.63 -1.03
CA ALA A 752 3.29 22.03 -0.84
C ALA A 752 3.69 22.63 0.51
N TYR A 753 3.84 21.78 1.54
CA TYR A 753 4.10 22.17 2.93
C TYR A 753 5.33 21.49 3.50
N ARG A 754 6.31 21.17 2.66
CA ARG A 754 7.58 20.59 3.12
C ARG A 754 8.27 21.53 4.12
N ASP A 755 8.13 22.84 3.97
CA ASP A 755 8.78 23.87 4.79
C ASP A 755 8.36 23.84 6.27
N ALA A 756 7.13 23.43 6.54
CA ALA A 756 6.58 23.32 7.89
C ALA A 756 7.20 22.17 8.72
N GLN A 757 7.88 21.21 8.08
CA GLN A 757 8.53 20.07 8.74
C GLN A 757 9.81 20.42 9.49
N LEU A 758 10.31 21.66 9.36
CA LEU A 758 11.49 22.15 10.08
C LEU A 758 11.14 22.84 11.41
N ASN A 759 9.85 23.15 11.63
CA ASN A 759 9.36 23.90 12.80
C ASN A 759 8.58 23.01 13.79
N GLY A 760 8.55 21.69 13.57
CA GLY A 760 7.79 20.71 14.36
C GLY A 760 8.70 19.78 15.13
#